data_AF-A0A9D7T3X7-F1
#
_entry.id   AF-A0A9D7T3X7-F1
#
_cell.length_a   1.000
_cell.length_b   1.000
_cell.length_c   1.000
_cell.angle_alpha   90.00
_cell.angle_beta   90.00
_cell.angle_gamma   90.00
#
_symmetry.space_group_name_H-M   'P 1'
#
loop_
_entity.id
_entity.type
_entity.pdbx_description
1 polymer ?
#
loop_
_entity_poly.entity_id
_entity_poly.type
_entity_poly.pdbx_seq_one_letter_code
_entity_poly.pdbx_strand_id
1 'polypeptide(L)'
;MQYFLTAFLLLAGFLFWGAGLAAWVTPARYRRFSLIFALPAGLALQSLTVWIGAHADLKGTDAYGRLSLVLPVVLLLTAWLWRREAWKKSSRFAVLLALMTIQLSVMVLPFALRGGELTTVSIGSHDAADYAAGARVFQEFAWSDRSAFLGQTEVVSVGVVDNFFDFWLRTNHFTPSALIALNGSVLGLKPYQLTGLITIALLTATLPMVFWLARAGLRYRPWPSLGITAIYAFSPINWYAVYQVSPAQIIAANAIALLTWSGLAYWREGAVLARCWRWTGLLFAGFGLIFGAYNFMIVVCLVPLVAYVGGLAVFKRLWMQLIRWSVVMIGVLIVSGLVYFERGAGVIERLTLFEQGFGWAIALLTPEGWLGLLNGPWLDGFALGWRIPLAVGATALIIVPILCGARRRPLVVWLTLSLSLPILVGYWYLRSRVPASDSTSYEAYKLFAVFYPGMLAAYCFWADFGWRHGGVRRWLAGMGLVALIAANFAGEWRFFYRLLAPPLEVDSAMVALGKIEQMPQVASVNMRLENGWTRLWANAFLLRKPQYFEIHTYEGRKPTTLSGEWDLLGDFFQFELPGDDSLHPAPGYTLMRRQSPFFLEAAMGGGWAEMVRDDPRLTRGTRWAAYPDPYLILRNPQLVPLRVTLSVVIRALGNRECQIKVGGVDLAQLNLSREPLTWTKAEIVLSPGETRVNFFTPQPADLVGGRLKRPVTFAIDGFGIRVLGRVVESASAQ
;
A
#
# COMPACT_ATOMS: atom_id res chain seq x y z
N MET A 1 12.66 -19.04 6.87
CA MET A 1 13.81 -18.34 7.48
C MET A 1 14.09 -16.98 6.83
N GLN A 2 14.22 -16.90 5.50
CA GLN A 2 14.56 -15.64 4.79
C GLN A 2 13.62 -14.47 5.10
N TYR A 3 12.30 -14.68 5.09
CA TYR A 3 11.32 -13.65 5.45
C TYR A 3 11.56 -13.02 6.83
N PHE A 4 11.80 -13.85 7.86
CA PHE A 4 12.13 -13.35 9.21
C PHE A 4 13.46 -12.59 9.20
N LEU A 5 14.51 -13.17 8.63
CA LEU A 5 15.82 -12.53 8.58
C LEU A 5 15.74 -11.14 7.93
N THR A 6 15.13 -11.04 6.75
CA THR A 6 14.97 -9.78 6.03
C THR A 6 14.16 -8.77 6.84
N ALA A 7 13.03 -9.17 7.42
CA ALA A 7 12.20 -8.28 8.23
C ALA A 7 12.94 -7.74 9.48
N PHE A 8 13.69 -8.61 10.17
CA PHE A 8 14.51 -8.20 11.32
C PHE A 8 15.69 -7.31 10.90
N LEU A 9 16.33 -7.60 9.77
CA LEU A 9 17.40 -6.75 9.21
C LEU A 9 16.88 -5.36 8.81
N LEU A 10 15.67 -5.26 8.26
CA LEU A 10 15.03 -3.97 7.97
C LEU A 10 14.80 -3.16 9.26
N LEU A 11 14.20 -3.78 10.28
CA LEU A 11 13.96 -3.11 11.56
C LEU A 11 15.27 -2.70 12.25
N ALA A 12 16.27 -3.58 12.26
CA ALA A 12 17.59 -3.29 12.78
C ALA A 12 18.28 -2.17 11.98
N GLY A 13 18.11 -2.17 10.66
CA GLY A 13 18.58 -1.11 9.76
C GLY A 13 17.98 0.24 10.11
N PHE A 14 16.66 0.34 10.31
CA PHE A 14 16.01 1.58 10.74
C PHE A 14 16.54 2.08 12.08
N LEU A 15 16.71 1.18 13.06
CA LEU A 15 17.28 1.51 14.36
C LEU A 15 18.73 1.98 14.25
N PHE A 16 19.55 1.27 13.47
CA PHE A 16 20.96 1.59 13.25
C PHE A 16 21.11 2.97 12.62
N TRP A 17 20.34 3.26 11.58
CA TRP A 17 20.34 4.56 10.91
C TRP A 17 19.96 5.70 11.85
N GLY A 18 19.03 5.46 12.76
CA GLY A 18 18.48 6.53 13.58
C GLY A 18 19.04 6.66 14.99
N ALA A 19 19.69 5.64 15.56
CA ALA A 19 20.10 5.66 16.95
C ALA A 19 21.10 6.79 17.26
N GLY A 20 22.12 6.96 16.39
CA GLY A 20 23.08 8.05 16.49
C GLY A 20 22.42 9.43 16.30
N LEU A 21 21.64 9.58 15.23
CA LEU A 21 20.94 10.84 14.94
C LEU A 21 19.99 11.23 16.08
N ALA A 22 19.18 10.29 16.57
CA ALA A 22 18.26 10.52 17.68
C ALA A 22 18.98 10.97 18.96
N ALA A 23 20.12 10.39 19.29
CA ALA A 23 20.93 10.83 20.44
C ALA A 23 21.40 12.29 20.32
N TRP A 24 21.66 12.75 19.10
CA TRP A 24 22.06 14.12 18.78
C TRP A 24 20.90 15.10 18.80
N VAL A 25 19.80 14.79 18.12
CA VAL A 25 18.67 15.71 17.95
C VAL A 25 17.70 15.73 19.14
N THR A 26 17.79 14.75 20.05
CA THR A 26 16.92 14.71 21.23
C THR A 26 17.38 15.74 22.28
N PRO A 27 16.46 16.61 22.78
CA PRO A 27 16.79 17.55 23.85
C PRO A 27 17.37 16.86 25.09
N ALA A 28 18.31 17.52 25.77
CA ALA A 28 19.05 16.95 26.91
C ALA A 28 18.14 16.30 27.97
N ARG A 29 16.99 16.91 28.28
CA ARG A 29 15.99 16.41 29.24
C ARG A 29 15.42 15.03 28.86
N TYR A 30 15.29 14.76 27.56
CA TYR A 30 14.69 13.55 27.01
C TYR A 30 15.72 12.58 26.46
N ARG A 31 17.01 12.94 26.45
CA ARG A 31 18.08 12.19 25.79
C ARG A 31 18.16 10.73 26.22
N ARG A 32 17.93 10.42 27.51
CA ARG A 32 17.86 9.04 28.03
C ARG A 32 16.75 8.15 27.42
N PHE A 33 15.88 8.74 26.61
CA PHE A 33 14.82 8.07 25.86
C PHE A 33 15.02 8.22 24.35
N SER A 34 16.20 8.60 23.89
CA SER A 34 16.48 8.84 22.46
C SER A 34 16.16 7.64 21.58
N LEU A 35 16.28 6.42 22.10
CA LEU A 35 15.91 5.19 21.39
C LEU A 35 14.44 5.16 20.94
N ILE A 36 13.53 5.95 21.54
CA ILE A 36 12.15 6.12 21.06
C ILE A 36 12.14 6.77 19.69
N PHE A 37 13.01 7.75 19.51
CA PHE A 37 13.08 8.55 18.30
C PHE A 37 14.05 7.96 17.27
N ALA A 38 14.75 6.87 17.61
CA ALA A 38 15.68 6.21 16.69
C ALA A 38 14.95 5.81 15.40
N LEU A 39 13.80 5.14 15.49
CA LEU A 39 13.07 4.72 14.30
C LEU A 39 12.65 5.88 13.38
N PRO A 40 11.89 6.89 13.83
CA PRO A 40 11.53 8.00 12.94
C PRO A 40 12.76 8.81 12.47
N ALA A 41 13.80 8.96 13.29
CA ALA A 41 15.05 9.61 12.85
C ALA A 41 15.76 8.80 11.75
N GLY A 42 15.79 7.48 11.87
CA GLY A 42 16.40 6.59 10.88
C GLY A 42 15.66 6.61 9.55
N LEU A 43 14.32 6.57 9.59
CA LEU A 43 13.49 6.73 8.39
C LEU A 43 13.73 8.08 7.72
N ALA A 44 13.79 9.17 8.49
CA ALA A 44 14.04 10.52 7.96
C ALA A 44 15.44 10.63 7.33
N LEU A 45 16.46 10.03 7.97
CA LEU A 45 17.84 10.06 7.48
C LEU A 45 18.01 9.25 6.20
N GLN A 46 17.40 8.06 6.12
CA GLN A 46 17.41 7.25 4.90
C GLN A 46 16.69 7.97 3.75
N SER A 47 15.51 8.54 4.02
CA SER A 47 14.77 9.38 3.06
C SER A 47 15.63 10.53 2.53
N LEU A 48 16.28 11.27 3.43
CA LEU A 48 17.14 12.40 3.07
C LEU A 48 18.38 11.95 2.28
N THR A 49 18.94 10.79 2.59
CA THR A 49 20.10 10.24 1.87
C THR A 49 19.74 9.94 0.41
N VAL A 50 18.58 9.34 0.16
CA VAL A 50 18.12 9.09 -1.21
C VAL A 50 17.76 10.40 -1.91
N TRP A 51 17.16 11.34 -1.19
CA TRP A 51 16.82 12.66 -1.73
C TRP A 51 18.05 13.41 -2.23
N ILE A 52 19.11 13.44 -1.42
CA ILE A 52 20.40 14.03 -1.80
C ILE A 52 21.01 13.28 -2.98
N GLY A 53 20.97 11.93 -2.96
CA GLY A 53 21.53 11.13 -4.06
C GLY A 53 20.83 11.37 -5.39
N ALA A 54 19.51 11.52 -5.39
CA ALA A 54 18.73 11.86 -6.58
C ALA A 54 19.12 13.24 -7.12
N HIS A 55 19.13 14.28 -6.29
CA HIS A 55 19.49 15.63 -6.74
C HIS A 55 20.98 15.85 -7.00
N ALA A 56 21.85 14.95 -6.55
CA ALA A 56 23.25 14.89 -6.94
C ALA A 56 23.46 14.08 -8.23
N ASP A 57 22.38 13.63 -8.88
CA ASP A 57 22.38 12.87 -10.12
C ASP A 57 23.23 11.58 -10.05
N LEU A 58 23.25 10.93 -8.89
CA LEU A 58 23.94 9.65 -8.72
C LEU A 58 23.18 8.54 -9.47
N LYS A 59 23.89 7.50 -9.94
CA LYS A 59 23.36 6.35 -10.71
C LYS A 59 22.50 5.38 -9.88
N GLY A 60 21.57 5.91 -9.08
CA GLY A 60 20.72 5.15 -8.18
C GLY A 60 21.44 4.60 -6.93
N THR A 61 20.64 4.14 -5.98
CA THR A 61 21.14 3.58 -4.70
C THR A 61 21.97 2.31 -4.87
N ASP A 62 21.89 1.59 -5.99
CA ASP A 62 22.81 0.46 -6.25
C ASP A 62 24.27 0.94 -6.31
N ALA A 63 24.53 2.20 -6.71
CA ALA A 63 25.88 2.76 -6.79
C ALA A 63 26.43 3.22 -5.42
N TYR A 64 25.58 3.75 -4.52
CA TYR A 64 26.05 4.40 -3.29
C TYR A 64 25.43 3.86 -1.99
N GLY A 65 24.43 2.98 -2.06
CA GLY A 65 23.64 2.55 -0.90
C GLY A 65 24.47 1.89 0.20
N ARG A 66 25.43 1.03 -0.16
CA ARG A 66 26.36 0.43 0.81
C ARG A 66 27.33 1.43 1.41
N LEU A 67 27.87 2.34 0.59
CA LEU A 67 28.76 3.43 1.07
C LEU A 67 28.02 4.38 2.00
N SER A 68 26.71 4.58 1.78
CA SER A 68 25.89 5.45 2.63
C SER A 68 25.81 4.97 4.09
N LEU A 69 26.11 3.69 4.38
CA LEU A 69 26.19 3.15 5.75
C LEU A 69 27.30 3.79 6.60
N VAL A 70 28.28 4.46 5.99
CA VAL A 70 29.28 5.25 6.72
C VAL A 70 28.62 6.35 7.55
N LEU A 71 27.58 6.99 7.03
CA LEU A 71 26.89 8.08 7.72
C LEU A 71 26.30 7.66 9.08
N PRO A 72 25.45 6.61 9.18
CA PRO A 72 24.95 6.17 10.48
C PRO A 72 26.03 5.58 11.38
N VAL A 73 27.11 4.97 10.86
CA VAL A 73 28.27 4.59 11.68
C VAL A 73 28.86 5.81 12.38
N VAL A 74 29.18 6.87 11.62
CA VAL A 74 29.79 8.10 12.16
C VAL A 74 28.87 8.76 13.18
N LEU A 75 27.57 8.86 12.89
CA LEU A 75 26.59 9.43 13.83
C LEU A 75 26.48 8.60 15.11
N LEU A 76 26.48 7.27 15.00
CA LEU A 76 26.40 6.37 16.15
C LEU A 76 27.67 6.45 17.01
N LEU A 77 28.85 6.41 16.41
CA LEU A 77 30.14 6.50 17.11
C LEU A 77 30.29 7.85 17.83
N THR A 78 30.03 8.95 17.14
CA THR A 78 30.11 10.29 17.73
C THR A 78 29.08 10.49 18.86
N ALA A 79 27.86 9.97 18.69
CA ALA A 79 26.86 9.96 19.76
C ALA A 79 27.28 9.09 20.95
N TRP A 80 27.88 7.93 20.71
CA TRP A 80 28.38 7.08 21.78
C TRP A 80 29.48 7.76 22.60
N LEU A 81 30.42 8.43 21.92
CA LEU A 81 31.50 9.15 22.57
C LEU A 81 31.00 10.37 23.36
N TRP A 82 30.13 11.21 22.77
CA TRP A 82 29.82 12.54 23.32
C TRP A 82 28.42 12.66 23.94
N ARG A 83 27.56 11.65 23.76
CA ARG A 83 26.17 11.63 24.24
C ARG A 83 25.85 10.38 25.07
N ARG A 84 26.77 9.96 25.94
CA ARG A 84 26.64 8.75 26.80
C ARG A 84 25.29 8.62 27.54
N GLU A 85 24.70 9.74 27.97
CA GLU A 85 23.37 9.80 28.60
C GLU A 85 22.25 9.20 27.75
N ALA A 86 22.39 9.18 26.42
CA ALA A 86 21.43 8.59 25.49
C ALA A 86 21.24 7.09 25.71
N TRP A 87 22.30 6.43 26.14
CA TRP A 87 22.36 4.97 26.34
C TRP A 87 22.03 4.57 27.78
N LYS A 88 22.07 5.53 28.71
CA LYS A 88 21.69 5.29 30.11
C LYS A 88 20.20 4.98 30.15
N LYS A 89 19.88 3.70 30.43
CA LYS A 89 18.53 3.10 30.53
C LYS A 89 17.99 2.49 29.23
N SER A 90 18.86 2.06 28.31
CA SER A 90 18.47 1.19 27.18
C SER A 90 17.70 -0.06 27.63
N SER A 91 17.98 -0.62 28.81
CA SER A 91 17.21 -1.76 29.36
C SER A 91 15.72 -1.47 29.55
N ARG A 92 15.31 -0.21 29.72
CA ARG A 92 13.89 0.18 29.82
C ARG A 92 13.14 0.01 28.52
N PHE A 93 13.86 -0.17 27.42
CA PHE A 93 13.31 -0.46 26.10
C PHE A 93 13.04 -1.94 25.87
N ALA A 94 13.58 -2.84 26.70
CA ALA A 94 13.52 -4.28 26.44
C ALA A 94 12.09 -4.81 26.25
N VAL A 95 11.13 -4.36 27.07
CA VAL A 95 9.72 -4.78 26.95
C VAL A 95 9.09 -4.27 25.65
N LEU A 96 9.42 -3.06 25.23
CA LEU A 96 8.92 -2.50 23.98
C LEU A 96 9.57 -3.19 22.77
N LEU A 97 10.87 -3.50 22.83
CA LEU A 97 11.57 -4.30 21.83
C LEU A 97 11.00 -5.72 21.74
N ALA A 98 10.64 -6.33 22.87
CA ALA A 98 9.97 -7.62 22.89
C ALA A 98 8.61 -7.55 22.19
N LEU A 99 7.80 -6.53 22.48
CA LEU A 99 6.52 -6.33 21.77
C LEU A 99 6.71 -6.10 20.27
N MET A 100 7.70 -5.30 19.87
CA MET A 100 8.06 -5.10 18.46
C MET A 100 8.47 -6.41 17.79
N THR A 101 9.28 -7.22 18.48
CA THR A 101 9.75 -8.54 18.00
C THR A 101 8.57 -9.49 17.81
N ILE A 102 7.64 -9.55 18.77
CA ILE A 102 6.44 -10.38 18.70
C ILE A 102 5.58 -9.93 17.52
N GLN A 103 5.25 -8.64 17.43
CA GLN A 103 4.41 -8.13 16.35
C GLN A 103 5.02 -8.41 14.98
N LEU A 104 6.30 -8.07 14.78
CA LEU A 104 7.02 -8.34 13.53
C LEU A 104 6.97 -9.83 13.19
N SER A 105 7.20 -10.69 14.17
CA SER A 105 7.19 -12.14 13.96
C SER A 105 5.82 -12.66 13.55
N VAL A 106 4.74 -12.22 14.22
CA VAL A 106 3.38 -12.65 13.91
C VAL A 106 2.97 -12.19 12.51
N MET A 107 3.30 -10.96 12.11
CA MET A 107 2.96 -10.44 10.79
C MET A 107 3.75 -11.07 9.65
N VAL A 108 4.99 -11.50 9.91
CA VAL A 108 5.85 -12.18 8.92
C VAL A 108 5.51 -13.66 8.79
N LEU A 109 4.96 -14.27 9.85
CA LEU A 109 4.65 -15.69 9.89
C LEU A 109 3.82 -16.21 8.69
N PRO A 110 2.72 -15.58 8.22
CA PRO A 110 1.97 -16.12 7.09
C PRO A 110 2.80 -16.15 5.79
N PHE A 111 3.67 -15.17 5.57
CA PHE A 111 4.60 -15.16 4.44
C PHE A 111 5.60 -16.31 4.55
N ALA A 112 6.12 -16.55 5.75
CA ALA A 112 7.08 -17.61 5.98
C ALA A 112 6.48 -19.02 5.88
N LEU A 113 5.23 -19.22 6.31
CA LEU A 113 4.53 -20.52 6.26
C LEU A 113 4.10 -20.91 4.85
N ARG A 114 3.77 -19.93 4.00
CA ARG A 114 3.45 -20.15 2.60
C ARG A 114 4.60 -20.78 1.80
N GLY A 115 5.83 -20.59 2.27
CA GLY A 115 7.04 -21.06 1.59
C GLY A 115 7.40 -20.19 0.39
N GLY A 116 8.46 -20.59 -0.32
CA GLY A 116 8.95 -19.89 -1.51
C GLY A 116 9.97 -18.78 -1.25
N GLU A 117 10.37 -18.12 -2.34
CA GLU A 117 11.29 -16.99 -2.32
C GLU A 117 10.62 -15.73 -1.77
N LEU A 118 11.43 -14.74 -1.38
CA LEU A 118 10.93 -13.43 -0.97
C LEU A 118 10.12 -12.80 -2.10
N THR A 119 8.87 -12.46 -1.82
CA THR A 119 8.00 -11.79 -2.79
C THR A 119 6.96 -10.92 -2.09
N THR A 120 6.30 -10.06 -2.86
CA THR A 120 5.24 -9.19 -2.39
C THR A 120 3.89 -9.79 -2.72
N VAL A 121 3.01 -9.77 -1.71
CA VAL A 121 1.60 -10.16 -1.82
C VAL A 121 0.72 -9.04 -1.32
N SER A 122 -0.52 -8.99 -1.80
CA SER A 122 -1.51 -8.00 -1.41
C SER A 122 -2.87 -8.66 -1.29
N ILE A 123 -3.70 -8.17 -0.37
CA ILE A 123 -5.09 -8.62 -0.25
C ILE A 123 -6.03 -7.90 -1.21
N GLY A 124 -5.60 -6.86 -1.93
CA GLY A 124 -6.46 -6.22 -2.94
C GLY A 124 -6.02 -4.88 -3.52
N SER A 125 -4.97 -4.26 -3.00
CA SER A 125 -4.42 -3.00 -3.49
C SER A 125 -3.31 -3.24 -4.48
N HIS A 126 -3.23 -2.37 -5.49
CA HIS A 126 -2.18 -2.38 -6.50
C HIS A 126 -1.03 -1.38 -6.19
N ASP A 127 -1.13 -0.64 -5.09
CA ASP A 127 -0.11 0.33 -4.65
C ASP A 127 1.31 -0.28 -4.60
N ALA A 128 1.40 -1.56 -4.24
CA ALA A 128 2.65 -2.28 -4.09
C ALA A 128 3.55 -2.20 -5.34
N ALA A 129 2.95 -2.35 -6.52
CA ALA A 129 3.65 -2.33 -7.80
C ALA A 129 4.17 -0.91 -8.10
N ASP A 130 3.40 0.11 -7.76
CA ASP A 130 3.79 1.49 -7.97
C ASP A 130 4.99 1.84 -7.06
N TYR A 131 4.92 1.54 -5.76
CA TYR A 131 6.07 1.71 -4.86
C TYR A 131 7.31 0.95 -5.33
N ALA A 132 7.14 -0.26 -5.89
CA ALA A 132 8.25 -1.02 -6.45
C ALA A 132 8.84 -0.38 -7.72
N ALA A 133 8.00 0.21 -8.58
CA ALA A 133 8.45 0.96 -9.76
C ALA A 133 9.27 2.19 -9.32
N GLY A 134 8.76 2.99 -8.37
CA GLY A 134 9.52 4.12 -7.82
C GLY A 134 10.81 3.70 -7.12
N ALA A 135 10.80 2.56 -6.44
CA ALA A 135 12.01 2.02 -5.83
C ALA A 135 13.05 1.64 -6.90
N ARG A 136 12.65 1.02 -8.02
CA ARG A 136 13.56 0.78 -9.14
C ARG A 136 14.11 2.08 -9.72
N VAL A 137 13.28 3.11 -9.88
CA VAL A 137 13.72 4.46 -10.32
C VAL A 137 14.89 4.93 -9.45
N PHE A 138 14.72 4.95 -8.13
CA PHE A 138 15.77 5.38 -7.20
C PHE A 138 16.91 4.37 -6.99
N GLN A 139 16.72 3.12 -7.38
CA GLN A 139 17.71 2.07 -7.23
C GLN A 139 18.68 2.04 -8.40
N GLU A 140 18.19 2.21 -9.63
CA GLU A 140 18.94 1.90 -10.84
C GLU A 140 19.31 3.11 -11.69
N PHE A 141 18.60 4.23 -11.57
CA PHE A 141 18.68 5.33 -12.54
C PHE A 141 19.19 6.62 -11.91
N ALA A 142 19.86 7.43 -12.73
CA ALA A 142 20.21 8.80 -12.39
C ALA A 142 19.00 9.73 -12.60
N TRP A 143 18.97 10.85 -11.88
CA TRP A 143 17.85 11.81 -11.99
C TRP A 143 17.75 12.43 -13.37
N SER A 144 18.84 12.57 -14.12
CA SER A 144 18.88 13.06 -15.50
C SER A 144 18.52 12.00 -16.56
N ASP A 145 18.33 10.73 -16.16
CA ASP A 145 18.00 9.67 -17.10
C ASP A 145 16.58 9.85 -17.65
N ARG A 146 16.49 10.03 -18.97
CA ARG A 146 15.23 10.17 -19.73
C ARG A 146 15.08 9.06 -20.77
N SER A 147 15.85 7.98 -20.64
CA SER A 147 15.74 6.85 -21.56
C SER A 147 14.44 6.08 -21.36
N ALA A 148 13.96 5.48 -22.44
CA ALA A 148 12.84 4.55 -22.42
C ALA A 148 11.61 5.12 -21.68
N PHE A 149 11.00 4.34 -20.79
CA PHE A 149 9.79 4.74 -20.05
C PHE A 149 9.99 6.01 -19.20
N LEU A 150 11.22 6.26 -18.74
CA LEU A 150 11.49 7.39 -17.84
C LEU A 150 11.23 8.74 -18.50
N GLY A 151 11.50 8.86 -19.81
CA GLY A 151 11.32 10.09 -20.58
C GLY A 151 10.06 10.14 -21.46
N GLN A 152 9.13 9.20 -21.33
CA GLN A 152 7.89 9.20 -22.14
C GLN A 152 6.87 10.22 -21.63
N THR A 153 6.97 11.45 -22.13
CA THR A 153 6.10 12.57 -21.74
C THR A 153 4.66 12.38 -22.16
N GLU A 154 4.42 11.62 -23.24
CA GLU A 154 3.08 11.27 -23.70
C GLU A 154 2.35 10.29 -22.77
N VAL A 155 3.10 9.48 -22.01
CA VAL A 155 2.56 8.50 -21.05
C VAL A 155 2.51 9.08 -19.65
N VAL A 156 3.60 9.73 -19.23
CA VAL A 156 3.74 10.27 -17.87
C VAL A 156 3.52 11.77 -17.89
N SER A 157 2.34 12.20 -17.46
CA SER A 157 2.08 13.62 -17.25
C SER A 157 1.12 13.84 -16.10
N VAL A 158 1.56 14.55 -15.07
CA VAL A 158 0.80 14.87 -13.85
C VAL A 158 1.05 16.33 -13.47
N GLY A 159 0.07 17.20 -13.69
CA GLY A 159 0.28 18.64 -13.54
C GLY A 159 1.38 19.12 -14.48
N VAL A 160 2.45 19.67 -13.91
CA VAL A 160 3.63 20.17 -14.67
C VAL A 160 4.71 19.11 -14.87
N VAL A 161 4.58 17.94 -14.24
CA VAL A 161 5.53 16.84 -14.40
C VAL A 161 5.25 16.11 -15.70
N ASP A 162 6.30 15.88 -16.49
CA ASP A 162 6.24 15.20 -17.79
C ASP A 162 7.16 13.96 -17.88
N ASN A 163 7.76 13.51 -16.78
CA ASN A 163 8.63 12.35 -16.80
C ASN A 163 8.49 11.51 -15.52
N PHE A 164 8.88 10.24 -15.61
CA PHE A 164 8.60 9.28 -14.54
C PHE A 164 9.45 9.50 -13.30
N PHE A 165 10.68 10.02 -13.44
CA PHE A 165 11.53 10.27 -12.28
C PHE A 165 10.96 11.43 -11.44
N ASP A 166 10.63 12.54 -12.08
CA ASP A 166 10.10 13.73 -11.40
C ASP A 166 8.73 13.49 -10.81
N PHE A 167 7.95 12.55 -11.37
CA PHE A 167 6.70 12.10 -10.78
C PHE A 167 6.91 11.57 -9.35
N TRP A 168 7.99 10.82 -9.11
CA TRP A 168 8.31 10.32 -7.77
C TRP A 168 8.88 11.38 -6.84
N LEU A 169 9.64 12.35 -7.35
CA LEU A 169 10.21 13.43 -6.54
C LEU A 169 9.21 14.52 -6.20
N ARG A 170 8.21 14.77 -7.04
CA ARG A 170 7.30 15.91 -6.92
C ARG A 170 5.89 15.51 -6.48
N THR A 171 5.25 14.55 -7.16
CA THR A 171 3.81 14.32 -7.04
C THR A 171 3.39 13.00 -6.38
N ASN A 172 4.24 11.96 -6.36
CA ASN A 172 3.94 10.65 -5.76
C ASN A 172 4.67 10.39 -4.43
N HIS A 173 4.49 9.25 -3.78
CA HIS A 173 5.00 8.92 -2.46
C HIS A 173 6.51 8.59 -2.44
N PHE A 174 7.37 9.62 -2.41
CA PHE A 174 8.83 9.51 -2.42
C PHE A 174 9.41 8.57 -1.34
N THR A 175 9.16 8.86 -0.06
CA THR A 175 9.88 8.20 1.05
C THR A 175 9.71 6.68 1.07
N PRO A 176 8.51 6.10 0.91
CA PRO A 176 8.38 4.65 0.82
C PRO A 176 9.27 4.00 -0.25
N SER A 177 9.25 4.54 -1.47
CA SER A 177 10.06 4.04 -2.59
C SER A 177 11.55 4.21 -2.34
N ALA A 178 11.95 5.35 -1.77
CA ALA A 178 13.33 5.61 -1.36
C ALA A 178 13.83 4.60 -0.30
N LEU A 179 12.99 4.27 0.69
CA LEU A 179 13.34 3.29 1.71
C LEU A 179 13.47 1.89 1.12
N ILE A 180 12.59 1.49 0.18
CA ILE A 180 12.70 0.20 -0.52
C ILE A 180 13.99 0.15 -1.33
N ALA A 181 14.31 1.20 -2.11
CA ALA A 181 15.50 1.27 -2.94
C ALA A 181 16.80 1.16 -2.12
N LEU A 182 16.92 1.97 -1.07
CA LEU A 182 18.12 2.00 -0.24
C LEU A 182 18.33 0.67 0.50
N ASN A 183 17.29 0.13 1.12
CA ASN A 183 17.40 -1.14 1.84
C ASN A 183 17.56 -2.31 0.88
N GLY A 184 16.97 -2.25 -0.33
CA GLY A 184 17.22 -3.20 -1.42
C GLY A 184 18.69 -3.25 -1.81
N SER A 185 19.29 -2.09 -2.06
CA SER A 185 20.71 -1.97 -2.42
C SER A 185 21.64 -2.47 -1.31
N VAL A 186 21.33 -2.15 -0.05
CA VAL A 186 22.12 -2.60 1.11
C VAL A 186 22.02 -4.12 1.30
N LEU A 187 20.82 -4.69 1.18
CA LEU A 187 20.58 -6.12 1.40
C LEU A 187 20.84 -6.98 0.15
N GLY A 188 21.06 -6.37 -1.02
CA GLY A 188 21.16 -7.09 -2.30
C GLY A 188 19.83 -7.67 -2.77
N LEU A 189 18.71 -7.02 -2.45
CA LEU A 189 17.36 -7.47 -2.78
C LEU A 189 16.71 -6.53 -3.79
N LYS A 190 15.80 -7.10 -4.60
CA LYS A 190 15.00 -6.36 -5.57
C LYS A 190 13.74 -5.78 -4.93
N PRO A 191 13.15 -4.70 -5.48
CA PRO A 191 11.97 -4.06 -4.89
C PRO A 191 10.80 -5.02 -4.64
N TYR A 192 10.49 -5.92 -5.58
CA TYR A 192 9.40 -6.89 -5.41
C TYR A 192 9.58 -7.84 -4.22
N GLN A 193 10.81 -8.06 -3.76
CA GLN A 193 11.12 -8.91 -2.62
C GLN A 193 10.94 -8.18 -1.28
N LEU A 194 10.91 -6.85 -1.30
CA LEU A 194 10.97 -6.00 -0.11
C LEU A 194 9.69 -5.22 0.18
N THR A 195 8.90 -4.84 -0.82
CA THR A 195 7.77 -3.91 -0.64
C THR A 195 6.78 -4.37 0.44
N GLY A 196 6.41 -5.66 0.47
CA GLY A 196 5.56 -6.20 1.53
C GLY A 196 6.22 -6.15 2.92
N LEU A 197 7.46 -6.65 3.02
CA LEU A 197 8.19 -6.76 4.28
C LEU A 197 8.56 -5.40 4.90
N ILE A 198 8.90 -4.41 4.08
CA ILE A 198 9.19 -3.06 4.57
C ILE A 198 7.95 -2.43 5.20
N THR A 199 6.77 -2.68 4.63
CA THR A 199 5.50 -2.16 5.15
C THR A 199 5.20 -2.73 6.53
N ILE A 200 5.47 -4.03 6.75
CA ILE A 200 5.40 -4.67 8.07
C ILE A 200 6.39 -4.01 9.04
N ALA A 201 7.66 -3.89 8.65
CA ALA A 201 8.70 -3.30 9.51
C ALA A 201 8.40 -1.83 9.87
N LEU A 202 7.78 -1.07 8.97
CA LEU A 202 7.33 0.30 9.21
C LEU A 202 6.20 0.39 10.23
N LEU A 203 5.26 -0.56 10.24
CA LEU A 203 4.22 -0.60 11.28
C LEU A 203 4.86 -0.85 12.64
N THR A 204 5.78 -1.81 12.73
CA THR A 204 6.56 -2.07 13.94
C THR A 204 7.38 -0.85 14.37
N ALA A 205 7.90 -0.09 13.42
CA ALA A 205 8.65 1.14 13.68
C ALA A 205 7.79 2.27 14.30
N THR A 206 6.47 2.16 14.25
CA THR A 206 5.54 3.14 14.84
C THR A 206 5.25 2.86 16.33
N LEU A 207 5.47 1.63 16.81
CA LEU A 207 5.15 1.24 18.20
C LEU A 207 5.80 2.12 19.27
N PRO A 208 7.10 2.49 19.17
CA PRO A 208 7.70 3.37 20.17
C PRO A 208 7.02 4.73 20.27
N MET A 209 6.56 5.28 19.15
CA MET A 209 5.88 6.57 19.14
C MET A 209 4.48 6.49 19.75
N VAL A 210 3.75 5.39 19.54
CA VAL A 210 2.46 5.14 20.22
C VAL A 210 2.66 5.06 21.73
N PHE A 211 3.61 4.24 22.17
CA PHE A 211 3.97 4.11 23.58
C PHE A 211 4.33 5.46 24.19
N TRP A 212 5.15 6.24 23.49
CA TRP A 212 5.65 7.51 23.98
C TRP A 212 4.58 8.61 24.01
N LEU A 213 3.69 8.65 23.03
CA LEU A 213 2.58 9.58 23.01
C LEU A 213 1.64 9.35 24.21
N ALA A 214 1.34 8.09 24.53
CA ALA A 214 0.61 7.72 25.74
C ALA A 214 1.41 8.08 27.01
N ARG A 215 2.68 7.67 27.08
CA ARG A 215 3.52 7.76 28.29
C ARG A 215 3.94 9.19 28.64
N ALA A 216 4.36 9.97 27.66
CA ALA A 216 4.94 11.31 27.83
C ALA A 216 4.00 12.42 27.35
N GLY A 217 3.21 12.18 26.30
CA GLY A 217 2.19 13.11 25.83
C GLY A 217 1.03 13.22 26.82
N LEU A 218 0.28 12.13 26.98
CA LEU A 218 -0.90 12.04 27.85
C LEU A 218 -0.56 11.72 29.33
N ARG A 219 0.71 11.44 29.62
CA ARG A 219 1.24 11.15 30.97
C ARG A 219 0.61 9.91 31.60
N TYR A 220 0.41 8.85 30.83
CA TYR A 220 -0.10 7.58 31.35
C TYR A 220 0.98 6.82 32.12
N ARG A 221 0.55 5.86 32.96
CA ARG A 221 1.47 4.92 33.62
C ARG A 221 2.06 3.93 32.60
N PRO A 222 3.23 3.31 32.88
CA PRO A 222 3.90 2.42 31.94
C PRO A 222 3.03 1.26 31.43
N TRP A 223 2.34 0.56 32.33
CA TRP A 223 1.52 -0.61 31.97
C TRP A 223 0.34 -0.28 31.05
N PRO A 224 -0.52 0.74 31.34
CA PRO A 224 -1.50 1.19 30.36
C PRO A 224 -0.90 1.62 29.02
N SER A 225 0.26 2.29 29.06
CA SER A 225 0.94 2.73 27.82
C SER A 225 1.37 1.54 26.95
N LEU A 226 1.90 0.47 27.57
CA LEU A 226 2.23 -0.78 26.90
C LEU A 226 1.00 -1.50 26.36
N GLY A 227 -0.09 -1.58 27.13
CA GLY A 227 -1.34 -2.18 26.69
C GLY A 227 -1.94 -1.46 25.47
N ILE A 228 -1.94 -0.13 25.47
CA ILE A 228 -2.36 0.68 24.31
C ILE A 228 -1.47 0.43 23.10
N THR A 229 -0.16 0.31 23.32
CA THR A 229 0.79 0.00 22.24
C THR A 229 0.54 -1.39 21.67
N ALA A 230 0.19 -2.37 22.51
CA ALA A 230 -0.18 -3.70 22.06
C ALA A 230 -1.51 -3.69 21.28
N ILE A 231 -2.52 -2.92 21.71
CA ILE A 231 -3.75 -2.73 20.92
C ILE A 231 -3.43 -2.17 19.53
N TYR A 232 -2.54 -1.16 19.44
CA TYR A 232 -2.12 -0.61 18.15
C TYR A 232 -1.37 -1.65 17.30
N ALA A 233 -0.44 -2.38 17.93
CA ALA A 233 0.39 -3.39 17.27
C ALA A 233 -0.45 -4.50 16.64
N PHE A 234 -1.52 -4.88 17.34
CA PHE A 234 -2.45 -5.91 16.92
C PHE A 234 -3.77 -5.36 16.32
N SER A 235 -3.79 -4.10 15.86
CA SER A 235 -5.01 -3.53 15.31
C SER A 235 -5.22 -4.00 13.87
N PRO A 236 -6.37 -4.61 13.54
CA PRO A 236 -6.64 -5.03 12.17
C PRO A 236 -6.84 -3.83 11.24
N ILE A 237 -7.13 -2.62 11.76
CA ILE A 237 -7.14 -1.38 10.96
C ILE A 237 -5.76 -1.14 10.35
N ASN A 238 -4.70 -1.32 11.14
CA ASN A 238 -3.31 -1.11 10.71
C ASN A 238 -2.83 -2.28 9.84
N TRP A 239 -3.17 -3.51 10.20
CA TRP A 239 -2.77 -4.69 9.43
C TRP A 239 -3.41 -4.68 8.05
N TYR A 240 -4.65 -4.19 7.94
CA TYR A 240 -5.28 -3.96 6.66
C TYR A 240 -4.45 -3.03 5.77
N ALA A 241 -3.97 -1.87 6.27
CA ALA A 241 -3.04 -1.02 5.50
C ALA A 241 -1.74 -1.74 5.13
N VAL A 242 -1.21 -2.59 6.01
CA VAL A 242 0.02 -3.35 5.74
C VAL A 242 -0.18 -4.38 4.64
N TYR A 243 -1.26 -5.14 4.67
CA TYR A 243 -1.54 -6.18 3.69
C TYR A 243 -2.14 -5.64 2.39
N GLN A 244 -2.58 -4.37 2.39
CA GLN A 244 -2.80 -3.57 1.18
C GLN A 244 -1.52 -2.87 0.71
N VAL A 245 -0.39 -3.04 1.41
CA VAL A 245 0.91 -2.49 1.05
C VAL A 245 0.84 -0.96 0.88
N SER A 246 0.35 -0.27 1.92
CA SER A 246 0.22 1.20 1.97
C SER A 246 1.23 1.86 2.94
N PRO A 247 2.56 1.74 2.71
CA PRO A 247 3.61 2.24 3.62
C PRO A 247 3.57 3.75 3.86
N ALA A 248 3.11 4.56 2.90
CA ALA A 248 3.08 6.02 3.04
C ALA A 248 2.23 6.48 4.24
N GLN A 249 1.07 5.83 4.45
CA GLN A 249 0.18 6.13 5.57
C GLN A 249 0.81 5.79 6.92
N ILE A 250 1.55 4.69 6.99
CA ILE A 250 2.22 4.22 8.21
C ILE A 250 3.37 5.17 8.58
N ILE A 251 4.15 5.60 7.59
CA ILE A 251 5.20 6.61 7.79
C ILE A 251 4.60 7.94 8.25
N ALA A 252 3.49 8.37 7.63
CA ALA A 252 2.78 9.57 8.05
C ALA A 252 2.26 9.47 9.49
N ALA A 253 1.74 8.31 9.90
CA ALA A 253 1.29 8.08 11.27
C ALA A 253 2.42 8.24 12.30
N ASN A 254 3.60 7.69 11.99
CA ASN A 254 4.79 7.83 12.81
C ASN A 254 5.24 9.30 12.89
N ALA A 255 5.28 10.00 11.75
CA ALA A 255 5.66 11.39 11.65
C ALA A 255 4.70 12.33 12.40
N ILE A 256 3.38 12.15 12.26
CA ILE A 256 2.37 12.92 12.99
C ILE A 256 2.47 12.67 14.50
N ALA A 257 2.71 11.43 14.94
CA ALA A 257 2.91 11.14 16.35
C ALA A 257 4.16 11.87 16.90
N LEU A 258 5.24 11.92 16.12
CA LEU A 258 6.47 12.66 16.47
C LEU A 258 6.22 14.17 16.53
N LEU A 259 5.58 14.75 15.53
CA LEU A 259 5.24 16.18 15.48
C LEU A 259 4.30 16.57 16.63
N THR A 260 3.28 15.76 16.87
CA THR A 260 2.33 15.96 17.97
C THR A 260 3.04 16.00 19.32
N TRP A 261 3.89 15.01 19.60
CA TRP A 261 4.60 14.98 20.88
C TRP A 261 5.64 16.09 21.01
N SER A 262 6.47 16.31 19.98
CA SER A 262 7.56 17.29 20.03
C SER A 262 7.03 18.72 20.16
N GLY A 263 6.02 19.09 19.38
CA GLY A 263 5.39 20.41 19.51
C GLY A 263 4.62 20.58 20.83
N LEU A 264 4.01 19.52 21.38
CA LEU A 264 3.41 19.54 22.72
C LEU A 264 4.47 19.72 23.82
N ALA A 265 5.62 19.06 23.69
CA ALA A 265 6.72 19.18 24.64
C ALA A 265 7.34 20.58 24.60
N TYR A 266 7.56 21.14 23.41
CA TYR A 266 8.02 22.52 23.24
C TYR A 266 7.03 23.54 23.84
N TRP A 267 5.72 23.36 23.61
CA TRP A 267 4.69 24.17 24.25
C TRP A 267 4.79 24.12 25.78
N ARG A 268 4.91 22.91 26.35
CA ARG A 268 5.02 22.72 27.81
C ARG A 268 6.30 23.30 28.43
N GLU A 269 7.32 23.59 27.63
CA GLU A 269 8.55 24.26 28.05
C GLU A 269 8.49 25.79 27.90
N GLY A 270 7.30 26.33 27.63
CA GLY A 270 7.04 27.77 27.54
C GLY A 270 7.29 28.37 26.16
N ALA A 271 7.53 27.54 25.13
CA ALA A 271 7.85 27.98 23.77
C ALA A 271 8.92 29.10 23.71
N VAL A 272 10.00 28.93 24.46
CA VAL A 272 11.08 29.92 24.56
C VAL A 272 11.95 29.86 23.33
N LEU A 273 11.99 30.95 22.54
CA LEU A 273 12.76 31.03 21.28
C LEU A 273 14.25 30.73 21.47
N ALA A 274 14.88 31.23 22.54
CA ALA A 274 16.30 30.93 22.83
C ALA A 274 16.59 29.43 23.01
N ARG A 275 15.57 28.59 23.21
CA ARG A 275 15.68 27.13 23.38
C ARG A 275 15.05 26.36 22.21
N CYS A 276 14.58 27.03 21.17
CA CYS A 276 13.85 26.38 20.07
C CYS A 276 14.73 25.38 19.29
N TRP A 277 16.02 25.71 19.11
CA TRP A 277 16.99 24.87 18.39
C TRP A 277 17.10 23.44 18.95
N ARG A 278 16.71 23.23 20.22
CA ARG A 278 16.71 21.91 20.85
C ARG A 278 15.68 20.96 20.24
N TRP A 279 14.63 21.52 19.62
CA TRP A 279 13.49 20.78 19.10
C TRP A 279 13.49 20.70 17.57
N THR A 280 14.26 21.56 16.88
CA THR A 280 14.25 21.67 15.41
C THR A 280 14.62 20.36 14.73
N GLY A 281 15.58 19.58 15.25
CA GLY A 281 15.98 18.31 14.64
C GLY A 281 14.87 17.24 14.63
N LEU A 282 14.10 17.11 15.72
CA LEU A 282 12.97 16.18 15.78
C LEU A 282 11.79 16.68 14.94
N LEU A 283 11.52 17.98 14.95
CA LEU A 283 10.50 18.61 14.12
C LEU A 283 10.83 18.44 12.63
N PHE A 284 12.10 18.63 12.25
CA PHE A 284 12.59 18.45 10.88
C PHE A 284 12.44 16.99 10.43
N ALA A 285 12.79 16.02 11.28
CA ALA A 285 12.54 14.61 10.97
C ALA A 285 11.05 14.32 10.75
N GLY A 286 10.18 14.87 11.61
CA GLY A 286 8.73 14.73 11.46
C GLY A 286 8.20 15.35 10.16
N PHE A 287 8.48 16.63 9.90
CA PHE A 287 8.02 17.31 8.69
C PHE A 287 8.64 16.75 7.43
N GLY A 288 9.93 16.40 7.44
CA GLY A 288 10.60 15.75 6.32
C GLY A 288 9.95 14.42 5.93
N LEU A 289 9.54 13.61 6.92
CA LEU A 289 8.77 12.40 6.67
C LEU A 289 7.37 12.69 6.10
N ILE A 290 6.69 13.75 6.54
CA ILE A 290 5.41 14.15 5.94
C ILE A 290 5.60 14.60 4.49
N PHE A 291 6.56 15.48 4.21
CA PHE A 291 6.84 15.91 2.84
C PHE A 291 7.21 14.72 1.94
N GLY A 292 8.08 13.84 2.39
CA GLY A 292 8.51 12.72 1.57
C GLY A 292 7.42 11.64 1.40
N ALA A 293 6.73 11.23 2.46
CA ALA A 293 5.74 10.17 2.36
C ALA A 293 4.36 10.65 1.89
N TYR A 294 3.84 11.74 2.43
CA TYR A 294 2.41 12.11 2.36
C TYR A 294 2.24 13.64 2.38
N ASN A 295 2.84 14.33 1.40
CA ASN A 295 2.97 15.79 1.39
C ASN A 295 1.64 16.54 1.52
N PHE A 296 0.54 16.05 0.94
CA PHE A 296 -0.78 16.68 1.07
C PHE A 296 -1.33 16.69 2.51
N MET A 297 -0.88 15.77 3.39
CA MET A 297 -1.27 15.80 4.81
C MET A 297 -0.62 16.96 5.57
N ILE A 298 0.30 17.71 4.97
CA ILE A 298 0.94 18.86 5.63
C ILE A 298 -0.08 19.90 6.10
N VAL A 299 -1.18 20.05 5.36
CA VAL A 299 -2.29 20.98 5.65
C VAL A 299 -3.02 20.62 6.94
N VAL A 300 -3.09 19.33 7.28
CA VAL A 300 -3.89 18.83 8.41
C VAL A 300 -3.07 18.19 9.53
N CYS A 301 -1.80 17.86 9.31
CA CYS A 301 -0.96 17.08 10.22
C CYS A 301 -0.83 17.69 11.64
N LEU A 302 -0.95 19.01 11.76
CA LEU A 302 -0.87 19.73 13.04
C LEU A 302 -2.23 20.03 13.67
N VAL A 303 -3.35 19.74 13.00
CA VAL A 303 -4.70 20.15 13.45
C VAL A 303 -4.98 19.76 14.91
N PRO A 304 -4.73 18.50 15.36
CA PRO A 304 -4.94 18.13 16.76
C PRO A 304 -4.09 18.94 17.74
N LEU A 305 -2.86 19.24 17.36
CA LEU A 305 -1.91 19.97 18.18
C LEU A 305 -2.25 21.45 18.27
N VAL A 306 -2.66 22.06 17.15
CA VAL A 306 -3.16 23.44 17.08
C VAL A 306 -4.44 23.57 17.89
N ALA A 307 -5.37 22.61 17.82
CA ALA A 307 -6.58 22.61 18.64
C ALA A 307 -6.24 22.64 20.15
N TYR A 308 -5.24 21.86 20.57
CA TYR A 308 -4.79 21.85 21.97
C TYR A 308 -4.14 23.18 22.38
N VAL A 309 -3.10 23.60 21.64
CA VAL A 309 -2.26 24.75 21.97
C VAL A 309 -3.02 26.05 21.79
N GLY A 310 -3.74 26.21 20.68
CA GLY A 310 -4.57 27.38 20.39
C GLY A 310 -5.72 27.53 21.38
N GLY A 311 -6.43 26.44 21.69
CA GLY A 311 -7.48 26.48 22.71
C GLY A 311 -6.95 26.90 24.09
N LEU A 312 -5.82 26.34 24.53
CA LEU A 312 -5.19 26.78 25.78
C LEU A 312 -4.71 28.24 25.72
N ALA A 313 -4.18 28.68 24.59
CA ALA A 313 -3.75 30.07 24.43
C ALA A 313 -4.92 31.04 24.54
N VAL A 314 -6.08 30.71 23.96
CA VAL A 314 -7.32 31.48 24.07
C VAL A 314 -7.77 31.52 25.54
N PHE A 315 -7.95 30.37 26.18
CA PHE A 315 -8.49 30.30 27.55
C PHE A 315 -7.55 30.91 28.60
N LYS A 316 -6.24 30.79 28.42
CA LYS A 316 -5.23 31.28 29.38
C LYS A 316 -4.55 32.58 28.96
N ARG A 317 -5.00 33.20 27.85
CA ARG A 317 -4.41 34.42 27.28
C ARG A 317 -2.90 34.31 27.01
N LEU A 318 -2.43 33.14 26.58
CA LEU A 318 -1.01 32.85 26.31
C LEU A 318 -0.59 33.18 24.87
N TRP A 319 -1.01 34.35 24.36
CA TRP A 319 -0.84 34.72 22.95
C TRP A 319 0.62 34.80 22.51
N MET A 320 1.50 35.39 23.34
CA MET A 320 2.93 35.46 23.02
C MET A 320 3.59 34.09 22.96
N GLN A 321 3.14 33.16 23.81
CA GLN A 321 3.63 31.78 23.76
C GLN A 321 3.15 31.09 22.48
N LEU A 322 1.91 31.32 22.06
CA LEU A 322 1.36 30.81 20.81
C LEU A 322 2.15 31.35 19.62
N ILE A 323 2.42 32.65 19.56
CA ILE A 323 3.21 33.26 18.48
C ILE A 323 4.59 32.61 18.39
N ARG A 324 5.34 32.52 19.51
CA ARG A 324 6.67 31.90 19.54
C ARG A 324 6.63 30.41 19.17
N TRP A 325 5.56 29.72 19.56
CA TRP A 325 5.34 28.33 19.19
C TRP A 325 5.13 28.20 17.68
N SER A 326 4.22 28.99 17.12
CA SER A 326 3.88 29.01 15.69
C SER A 326 5.09 29.37 14.83
N VAL A 327 5.87 30.39 15.21
CA VAL A 327 7.09 30.80 14.50
C VAL A 327 8.06 29.62 14.33
N VAL A 328 8.26 28.82 15.38
CA VAL A 328 9.18 27.67 15.31
C VAL A 328 8.59 26.52 14.50
N MET A 329 7.31 26.19 14.71
CA MET A 329 6.65 25.11 13.96
C MET A 329 6.61 25.42 12.46
N ILE A 330 6.21 26.64 12.10
CA ILE A 330 6.17 27.11 10.71
C ILE A 330 7.58 27.26 10.15
N GLY A 331 8.53 27.79 10.91
CA GLY A 331 9.92 27.93 10.47
C GLY A 331 10.56 26.59 10.10
N VAL A 332 10.40 25.56 10.94
CA VAL A 332 10.93 24.22 10.64
C VAL A 332 10.15 23.55 9.50
N LEU A 333 8.84 23.78 9.41
CA LEU A 333 8.02 23.34 8.28
C LEU A 333 8.57 23.91 6.96
N ILE A 334 8.80 25.23 6.90
CA ILE A 334 9.35 25.92 5.72
C ILE A 334 10.74 25.35 5.39
N VAL A 335 11.64 25.23 6.36
CA VAL A 335 12.98 24.66 6.13
C VAL A 335 12.89 23.23 5.61
N SER A 336 11.98 22.41 6.14
CA SER A 336 11.76 21.04 5.64
C SER A 336 11.22 21.05 4.20
N GLY A 337 10.33 21.97 3.88
CA GLY A 337 9.81 22.18 2.53
C GLY A 337 10.88 22.68 1.56
N LEU A 338 11.82 23.52 2.00
CA LEU A 338 12.96 23.96 1.18
C LEU A 338 13.96 22.83 0.94
N VAL A 339 14.18 21.95 1.91
CA VAL A 339 15.02 20.76 1.69
C VAL A 339 14.32 19.81 0.71
N TYR A 340 13.04 19.54 0.92
CA TYR A 340 12.21 18.72 0.04
C TYR A 340 11.45 19.57 -1.01
N PHE A 341 12.17 20.45 -1.72
CA PHE A 341 11.55 21.51 -2.53
C PHE A 341 10.57 21.02 -3.60
N GLU A 342 10.88 19.96 -4.36
CA GLU A 342 9.92 19.40 -5.33
C GLU A 342 8.66 18.89 -4.63
N ARG A 343 8.79 18.26 -3.45
CA ARG A 343 7.63 17.82 -2.66
C ARG A 343 6.78 18.97 -2.16
N GLY A 344 7.42 20.08 -1.80
CA GLY A 344 6.77 21.32 -1.41
C GLY A 344 6.00 21.96 -2.57
N ALA A 345 6.62 22.05 -3.74
CA ALA A 345 6.00 22.57 -4.96
C ALA A 345 4.83 21.70 -5.42
N GLY A 346 4.98 20.38 -5.35
CA GLY A 346 3.95 19.41 -5.73
C GLY A 346 2.74 19.32 -4.79
N VAL A 347 2.70 20.05 -3.66
CA VAL A 347 1.55 20.00 -2.73
C VAL A 347 0.27 20.47 -3.43
N ILE A 348 0.33 21.59 -4.16
CA ILE A 348 -0.85 22.16 -4.85
C ILE A 348 -1.34 21.20 -5.94
N GLU A 349 -0.41 20.69 -6.76
CA GLU A 349 -0.70 19.70 -7.80
C GLU A 349 -1.35 18.45 -7.20
N ARG A 350 -0.82 17.94 -6.08
CA ARG A 350 -1.40 16.77 -5.42
C ARG A 350 -2.81 17.04 -4.87
N LEU A 351 -3.08 18.25 -4.40
CA LEU A 351 -4.43 18.64 -3.96
C LEU A 351 -5.43 18.68 -5.12
N THR A 352 -4.99 19.01 -6.34
CA THR A 352 -5.86 18.99 -7.54
C THR A 352 -6.17 17.58 -8.07
N LEU A 353 -5.44 16.55 -7.62
CA LEU A 353 -5.66 15.17 -8.05
C LEU A 353 -6.75 14.44 -7.24
N PHE A 354 -7.36 15.09 -6.24
CA PHE A 354 -8.44 14.51 -5.43
C PHE A 354 -9.81 14.63 -6.12
N GLU A 355 -10.07 13.82 -7.13
CA GLU A 355 -11.42 13.67 -7.73
C GLU A 355 -11.77 12.19 -8.05
N GLN A 356 -11.26 11.22 -7.30
CA GLN A 356 -11.51 9.80 -7.58
C GLN A 356 -12.03 9.04 -6.36
N GLY A 357 -13.27 8.55 -6.47
CA GLY A 357 -13.93 7.74 -5.46
C GLY A 357 -13.39 6.31 -5.42
N PHE A 358 -12.34 6.06 -4.64
CA PHE A 358 -11.88 4.69 -4.36
C PHE A 358 -11.52 4.54 -2.89
N GLY A 359 -11.99 3.47 -2.22
CA GLY A 359 -11.29 2.71 -1.18
C GLY A 359 -12.15 2.22 0.00
N TRP A 360 -11.81 2.50 1.26
CA TRP A 360 -12.32 1.71 2.40
C TRP A 360 -13.17 2.53 3.36
N ALA A 361 -14.34 2.02 3.74
CA ALA A 361 -15.17 2.65 4.74
C ALA A 361 -15.03 1.95 6.09
N ILE A 362 -14.59 2.71 7.09
CA ILE A 362 -14.76 2.33 8.49
C ILE A 362 -16.05 2.99 8.98
N ALA A 363 -16.81 2.33 9.84
CA ALA A 363 -17.96 2.98 10.43
C ALA A 363 -17.56 3.87 11.61
N LEU A 364 -18.03 5.13 11.58
CA LEU A 364 -17.81 6.08 12.68
C LEU A 364 -18.68 5.68 13.86
N LEU A 365 -18.17 5.84 15.08
CA LEU A 365 -18.89 5.55 16.32
C LEU A 365 -19.25 4.07 16.50
N THR A 366 -18.52 3.18 15.83
CA THR A 366 -18.74 1.74 15.94
C THR A 366 -17.46 1.05 16.43
N PRO A 367 -17.57 -0.14 17.06
CA PRO A 367 -16.42 -0.82 17.64
C PRO A 367 -15.33 -1.12 16.61
N GLU A 368 -15.71 -1.32 15.35
CA GLU A 368 -14.82 -1.49 14.20
C GLU A 368 -13.88 -0.31 14.03
N GLY A 369 -14.40 0.92 14.08
CA GLY A 369 -13.60 2.11 13.88
C GLY A 369 -12.88 2.58 15.13
N TRP A 370 -13.53 2.53 16.29
CA TRP A 370 -12.97 3.11 17.51
C TRP A 370 -11.87 2.26 18.12
N LEU A 371 -12.03 0.93 18.06
CA LEU A 371 -11.19 -0.02 18.78
C LEU A 371 -10.65 -1.14 17.86
N GLY A 372 -10.92 -1.09 16.56
CA GLY A 372 -10.45 -2.08 15.59
C GLY A 372 -11.17 -3.42 15.70
N LEU A 373 -12.36 -3.49 16.28
CA LEU A 373 -13.06 -4.77 16.46
C LEU A 373 -13.85 -5.13 15.20
N LEU A 374 -13.33 -6.05 14.39
CA LEU A 374 -13.90 -6.41 13.09
C LEU A 374 -14.46 -7.84 13.08
N ASN A 375 -15.39 -8.11 12.17
CA ASN A 375 -16.01 -9.41 11.96
C ASN A 375 -15.48 -10.17 10.73
N GLY A 376 -14.77 -9.49 9.82
CA GLY A 376 -14.26 -10.11 8.58
C GLY A 376 -12.94 -9.49 8.08
N PRO A 377 -12.29 -10.14 7.10
CA PRO A 377 -11.00 -9.70 6.53
C PRO A 377 -11.11 -8.46 5.63
N TRP A 378 -12.31 -7.96 5.36
CA TRP A 378 -12.57 -6.78 4.53
C TRP A 378 -13.02 -5.56 5.33
N LEU A 379 -12.62 -5.49 6.60
CA LEU A 379 -13.12 -4.50 7.56
C LEU A 379 -14.63 -4.60 7.81
N ASP A 380 -15.22 -5.78 7.60
CA ASP A 380 -16.64 -6.02 7.87
C ASP A 380 -16.95 -5.77 9.35
N GLY A 381 -18.00 -4.99 9.61
CA GLY A 381 -18.53 -4.85 10.95
C GLY A 381 -19.36 -6.04 11.41
N PHE A 382 -19.60 -6.08 12.71
CA PHE A 382 -20.50 -7.07 13.31
C PHE A 382 -21.94 -6.84 12.84
N ALA A 383 -22.76 -7.89 12.93
CA ALA A 383 -24.20 -7.78 12.75
C ALA A 383 -24.80 -6.75 13.72
N LEU A 384 -25.90 -6.09 13.32
CA LEU A 384 -26.46 -4.95 14.05
C LEU A 384 -26.72 -5.25 15.54
N GLY A 385 -27.19 -6.47 15.85
CA GLY A 385 -27.47 -6.92 17.21
C GLY A 385 -26.24 -6.93 18.14
N TRP A 386 -25.04 -7.19 17.61
CA TRP A 386 -23.78 -7.11 18.38
C TRP A 386 -23.15 -5.72 18.29
N ARG A 387 -23.29 -5.07 17.13
CA ARG A 387 -22.65 -3.80 16.84
C ARG A 387 -23.17 -2.66 17.72
N ILE A 388 -24.48 -2.59 17.98
CA ILE A 388 -25.07 -1.55 18.83
C ILE A 388 -24.57 -1.65 20.28
N PRO A 389 -24.68 -2.80 20.98
CA PRO A 389 -24.16 -2.92 22.35
C PRO A 389 -22.66 -2.63 22.45
N LEU A 390 -21.86 -3.12 21.50
CA LEU A 390 -20.42 -2.85 21.46
C LEU A 390 -20.11 -1.37 21.22
N ALA A 391 -20.87 -0.69 20.35
CA ALA A 391 -20.74 0.75 20.12
C ALA A 391 -21.11 1.56 21.37
N VAL A 392 -22.20 1.21 22.06
CA VAL A 392 -22.59 1.83 23.34
C VAL A 392 -21.53 1.61 24.39
N GLY A 393 -21.00 0.38 24.52
CA GLY A 393 -19.92 0.05 25.43
C GLY A 393 -18.64 0.83 25.15
N ALA A 394 -18.19 0.89 23.89
CA ALA A 394 -17.04 1.68 23.46
C ALA A 394 -17.24 3.18 23.74
N THR A 395 -18.44 3.69 23.49
CA THR A 395 -18.84 5.06 23.79
C THR A 395 -18.77 5.37 25.28
N ALA A 396 -19.33 4.49 26.11
CA ALA A 396 -19.26 4.62 27.56
C ALA A 396 -17.81 4.57 28.09
N LEU A 397 -16.99 3.65 27.55
CA LEU A 397 -15.56 3.54 27.89
C LEU A 397 -14.78 4.82 27.60
N ILE A 398 -15.16 5.59 26.58
CA ILE A 398 -14.49 6.85 26.23
C ILE A 398 -15.07 8.03 27.02
N ILE A 399 -16.40 8.17 27.05
CA ILE A 399 -17.06 9.36 27.62
C ILE A 399 -16.99 9.37 29.15
N VAL A 400 -17.29 8.26 29.82
CA VAL A 400 -17.36 8.24 31.30
C VAL A 400 -16.04 8.70 31.94
N PRO A 401 -14.86 8.21 31.51
CA PRO A 401 -13.59 8.61 32.11
C PRO A 401 -13.20 10.04 31.74
N ILE A 402 -13.61 10.54 30.56
CA ILE A 402 -13.47 11.96 30.20
C ILE A 402 -14.26 12.84 31.18
N LEU A 403 -15.54 12.51 31.43
CA LEU A 403 -16.39 13.25 32.36
C LEU A 403 -15.84 13.22 33.79
N CYS A 404 -15.46 12.03 34.29
CA CYS A 404 -14.84 11.89 35.62
C CYS A 404 -13.46 12.57 35.70
N GLY A 405 -12.72 12.57 34.60
CA GLY A 405 -11.39 13.15 34.47
C GLY A 405 -11.39 14.66 34.33
N ALA A 406 -12.49 15.27 33.88
CA ALA A 406 -12.56 16.70 33.57
C ALA A 406 -12.20 17.58 34.78
N ARG A 407 -12.66 17.20 35.98
CA ARG A 407 -12.33 17.91 37.23
C ARG A 407 -10.93 17.59 37.76
N ARG A 408 -10.46 16.35 37.59
CA ARG A 408 -9.21 15.86 38.21
C ARG A 408 -7.96 16.08 37.35
N ARG A 409 -8.12 16.07 36.03
CA ARG A 409 -7.03 16.16 35.04
C ARG A 409 -7.48 16.96 33.80
N PRO A 410 -7.93 18.22 33.97
CA PRO A 410 -8.52 19.01 32.89
C PRO A 410 -7.62 19.14 31.67
N LEU A 411 -6.30 19.32 31.86
CA LEU A 411 -5.35 19.44 30.75
C LEU A 411 -5.12 18.15 29.98
N VAL A 412 -5.28 16.98 30.61
CA VAL A 412 -5.17 15.69 29.93
C VAL A 412 -6.45 15.42 29.16
N VAL A 413 -7.61 15.70 29.76
CA VAL A 413 -8.90 15.62 29.08
C VAL A 413 -8.96 16.56 27.88
N TRP A 414 -8.49 17.81 28.02
CA TRP A 414 -8.39 18.74 26.90
C TRP A 414 -7.54 18.17 25.77
N LEU A 415 -6.37 17.58 26.07
CA LEU A 415 -5.53 16.93 25.07
C LEU A 415 -6.23 15.72 24.42
N THR A 416 -6.89 14.87 25.21
CA THR A 416 -7.70 13.75 24.69
C THR A 416 -8.74 14.25 23.69
N LEU A 417 -9.48 15.31 24.02
CA LEU A 417 -10.49 15.88 23.13
C LEU A 417 -9.85 16.49 21.86
N SER A 418 -8.73 17.20 21.99
CA SER A 418 -8.01 17.77 20.84
C SER A 418 -7.44 16.72 19.90
N LEU A 419 -7.03 15.55 20.41
CA LEU A 419 -6.55 14.42 19.62
C LEU A 419 -7.66 13.67 18.88
N SER A 420 -8.92 13.80 19.31
CA SER A 420 -10.03 13.03 18.75
C SER A 420 -11.02 13.89 17.95
N LEU A 421 -11.53 14.98 18.52
CA LEU A 421 -12.66 15.71 17.95
C LEU A 421 -12.39 16.30 16.56
N PRO A 422 -11.26 17.00 16.29
CA PRO A 422 -11.02 17.55 14.95
C PRO A 422 -10.98 16.48 13.87
N ILE A 423 -10.40 15.32 14.18
CA ILE A 423 -10.30 14.20 13.24
C ILE A 423 -11.65 13.55 13.03
N LEU A 424 -12.47 13.39 14.09
CA LEU A 424 -13.83 12.89 13.97
C LEU A 424 -14.72 13.82 13.13
N VAL A 425 -14.55 15.15 13.27
CA VAL A 425 -15.27 16.14 12.45
C VAL A 425 -14.84 16.04 10.99
N GLY A 426 -13.53 16.01 10.71
CA GLY A 426 -13.02 15.83 9.34
C GLY A 426 -13.46 14.51 8.72
N TYR A 427 -13.44 13.43 9.50
CA TYR A 427 -13.94 12.12 9.09
C TYR A 427 -15.43 12.17 8.74
N TRP A 428 -16.26 12.75 9.62
CA TRP A 428 -17.69 12.87 9.39
C TRP A 428 -17.98 13.68 8.12
N TYR A 429 -17.27 14.79 7.93
CA TYR A 429 -17.39 15.63 6.74
C TYR A 429 -17.05 14.85 5.46
N LEU A 430 -15.89 14.19 5.42
CA LEU A 430 -15.46 13.39 4.26
C LEU A 430 -16.44 12.26 3.97
N ARG A 431 -16.95 11.59 5.02
CA ARG A 431 -17.96 10.54 4.88
C ARG A 431 -19.30 11.09 4.37
N SER A 432 -19.75 12.24 4.86
CA SER A 432 -21.06 12.80 4.48
C SER A 432 -21.15 13.25 3.03
N ARG A 433 -20.00 13.48 2.39
CA ARG A 433 -19.92 13.90 0.99
C ARG A 433 -20.07 12.75 0.00
N VAL A 434 -20.18 11.51 0.49
CA VAL A 434 -20.13 10.33 -0.37
C VAL A 434 -21.38 9.46 -0.17
N PRO A 435 -22.09 9.06 -1.25
CA PRO A 435 -23.27 8.19 -1.16
C PRO A 435 -22.97 6.85 -0.46
N ALA A 436 -23.91 6.37 0.35
CA ALA A 436 -23.72 5.18 1.19
C ALA A 436 -23.53 3.84 0.44
N SER A 437 -23.75 3.82 -0.88
CA SER A 437 -23.70 2.61 -1.72
C SER A 437 -22.33 2.33 -2.34
N ASP A 438 -21.43 3.32 -2.36
CA ASP A 438 -20.12 3.16 -2.99
C ASP A 438 -19.06 2.84 -1.93
N SER A 439 -18.09 2.02 -2.31
CA SER A 439 -16.91 1.65 -1.53
C SER A 439 -15.95 2.84 -1.36
N THR A 440 -16.44 3.95 -0.82
CA THR A 440 -15.80 5.27 -0.97
C THR A 440 -15.80 5.98 0.38
N SER A 441 -14.84 5.61 1.22
CA SER A 441 -14.40 6.47 2.32
C SER A 441 -12.90 6.33 2.59
N TYR A 442 -12.13 6.03 1.54
CA TYR A 442 -10.68 5.87 1.64
C TYR A 442 -9.98 7.10 2.17
N GLU A 443 -10.43 8.29 1.79
CA GLU A 443 -9.92 9.54 2.33
C GLU A 443 -10.19 9.64 3.83
N ALA A 444 -11.38 9.21 4.27
CA ALA A 444 -11.71 9.17 5.70
C ALA A 444 -10.90 8.08 6.42
N TYR A 445 -10.69 6.92 5.81
CA TYR A 445 -9.77 5.88 6.32
C TYR A 445 -8.34 6.41 6.42
N LYS A 446 -7.82 7.06 5.38
CA LYS A 446 -6.49 7.68 5.35
C LYS A 446 -6.34 8.65 6.50
N LEU A 447 -7.31 9.56 6.66
CA LEU A 447 -7.34 10.51 7.75
C LEU A 447 -7.34 9.78 9.11
N PHE A 448 -8.22 8.80 9.29
CA PHE A 448 -8.28 8.03 10.53
C PHE A 448 -6.96 7.31 10.84
N ALA A 449 -6.42 6.56 9.89
CA ALA A 449 -5.23 5.72 10.06
C ALA A 449 -3.99 6.54 10.41
N VAL A 450 -3.76 7.69 9.75
CA VAL A 450 -2.59 8.52 10.03
C VAL A 450 -2.65 9.20 11.41
N PHE A 451 -3.85 9.46 11.94
CA PHE A 451 -4.03 10.01 13.29
C PHE A 451 -4.27 8.95 14.37
N TYR A 452 -4.40 7.67 13.98
CA TYR A 452 -4.75 6.57 14.86
C TYR A 452 -3.82 6.42 16.08
N PRO A 453 -2.48 6.62 16.00
CA PRO A 453 -1.61 6.59 17.19
C PRO A 453 -2.08 7.53 18.32
N GLY A 454 -2.48 8.75 17.97
CA GLY A 454 -2.96 9.76 18.93
C GLY A 454 -4.40 9.50 19.36
N MET A 455 -5.27 9.15 18.41
CA MET A 455 -6.67 8.86 18.68
C MET A 455 -6.83 7.64 19.59
N LEU A 456 -6.10 6.56 19.33
CA LEU A 456 -6.16 5.35 20.16
C LEU A 456 -5.69 5.63 21.60
N ALA A 457 -4.62 6.41 21.76
CA ALA A 457 -4.16 6.81 23.09
C ALA A 457 -5.21 7.66 23.81
N ALA A 458 -5.91 8.55 23.09
CA ALA A 458 -7.03 9.33 23.61
C ALA A 458 -8.23 8.44 24.00
N TYR A 459 -8.62 7.50 23.12
CA TYR A 459 -9.72 6.56 23.34
C TYR A 459 -9.48 5.62 24.52
N CYS A 460 -8.22 5.30 24.81
CA CYS A 460 -7.85 4.46 25.94
C CYS A 460 -7.59 5.24 27.24
N PHE A 461 -8.08 6.48 27.37
CA PHE A 461 -7.93 7.26 28.62
C PHE A 461 -8.48 6.53 29.85
N TRP A 462 -9.52 5.72 29.67
CA TRP A 462 -10.11 4.88 30.70
C TRP A 462 -9.11 3.92 31.35
N ALA A 463 -8.15 3.40 30.59
CA ALA A 463 -7.16 2.45 31.09
C ALA A 463 -6.24 3.10 32.14
N ASP A 464 -5.67 4.27 31.84
CA ASP A 464 -4.85 5.01 32.82
C ASP A 464 -5.69 5.57 33.98
N PHE A 465 -6.92 6.00 33.69
CA PHE A 465 -7.86 6.45 34.72
C PHE A 465 -8.14 5.33 35.73
N GLY A 466 -8.57 4.14 35.28
CA GLY A 466 -8.82 3.00 36.15
C GLY A 466 -7.58 2.54 36.91
N TRP A 467 -6.43 2.48 36.24
CA TRP A 467 -5.16 2.04 36.83
C TRP A 467 -4.71 2.87 38.04
N ARG A 468 -4.96 4.18 37.99
CA ARG A 468 -4.56 5.14 39.04
C ARG A 468 -5.42 5.07 40.29
N HIS A 469 -6.69 4.71 40.16
CA HIS A 469 -7.63 4.68 41.28
C HIS A 469 -7.57 3.39 42.12
N GLY A 470 -6.80 2.38 41.67
CA GLY A 470 -6.57 1.15 42.43
C GLY A 470 -7.80 0.25 42.54
N GLY A 471 -7.69 -0.80 43.35
CA GLY A 471 -8.77 -1.76 43.63
C GLY A 471 -9.36 -2.39 42.37
N VAL A 472 -10.68 -2.58 42.39
CA VAL A 472 -11.47 -3.17 41.30
C VAL A 472 -11.29 -2.42 39.97
N ARG A 473 -11.15 -1.09 40.00
CA ARG A 473 -10.98 -0.28 38.77
C ARG A 473 -9.67 -0.56 38.05
N ARG A 474 -8.60 -0.90 38.77
CA ARG A 474 -7.33 -1.33 38.15
C ARG A 474 -7.49 -2.69 37.48
N TRP A 475 -8.18 -3.62 38.13
CA TRP A 475 -8.48 -4.94 37.56
C TRP A 475 -9.34 -4.83 36.31
N LEU A 476 -10.43 -4.05 36.35
CA LEU A 476 -11.27 -3.79 35.19
C LEU A 476 -10.49 -3.12 34.06
N ALA A 477 -9.61 -2.15 34.38
CA ALA A 477 -8.73 -1.54 33.39
C ALA A 477 -7.80 -2.57 32.72
N GLY A 478 -7.17 -3.44 33.51
CA GLY A 478 -6.31 -4.50 33.01
C GLY A 478 -7.05 -5.53 32.16
N MET A 479 -8.20 -6.04 32.65
CA MET A 479 -9.04 -7.00 31.92
C MET A 479 -9.56 -6.41 30.61
N GLY A 480 -10.00 -5.16 30.61
CA GLY A 480 -10.43 -4.48 29.39
C GLY A 480 -9.31 -4.39 28.35
N LEU A 481 -8.07 -4.08 28.78
CA LEU A 481 -6.93 -4.02 27.86
C LEU A 481 -6.65 -5.39 27.26
N VAL A 482 -6.62 -6.44 28.08
CA VAL A 482 -6.41 -7.82 27.63
C VAL A 482 -7.52 -8.26 26.67
N ALA A 483 -8.78 -7.97 26.99
CA ALA A 483 -9.92 -8.29 26.13
C ALA A 483 -9.83 -7.59 24.78
N LEU A 484 -9.45 -6.31 24.76
CA LEU A 484 -9.26 -5.57 23.51
C LEU A 484 -8.11 -6.13 22.69
N ILE A 485 -6.97 -6.44 23.31
CA ILE A 485 -5.83 -7.06 22.62
C ILE A 485 -6.25 -8.40 22.02
N ALA A 486 -6.92 -9.26 22.80
CA ALA A 486 -7.36 -10.58 22.34
C ALA A 486 -8.39 -10.48 21.20
N ALA A 487 -9.33 -9.55 21.28
CA ALA A 487 -10.34 -9.36 20.24
C ALA A 487 -9.74 -8.78 18.95
N ASN A 488 -8.76 -7.88 19.07
CA ASN A 488 -7.98 -7.35 17.96
C ASN A 488 -7.18 -8.48 17.29
N PHE A 489 -6.44 -9.28 18.07
CA PHE A 489 -5.71 -10.47 17.59
C PHE A 489 -6.63 -11.51 16.92
N ALA A 490 -7.84 -11.73 17.43
CA ALA A 490 -8.82 -12.60 16.79
C ALA A 490 -9.27 -12.06 15.42
N GLY A 491 -9.42 -10.73 15.28
CA GLY A 491 -9.65 -10.07 14.01
C GLY A 491 -8.49 -10.29 13.03
N GLU A 492 -7.27 -10.19 13.52
CA GLU A 492 -6.03 -10.40 12.75
C GLU A 492 -5.85 -11.81 12.23
N TRP A 493 -6.22 -12.81 13.03
CA TRP A 493 -6.15 -14.21 12.64
C TRP A 493 -6.90 -14.49 11.33
N ARG A 494 -7.92 -13.69 11.01
CA ARG A 494 -8.63 -13.76 9.72
C ARG A 494 -7.79 -13.26 8.55
N PHE A 495 -7.01 -12.20 8.74
CA PHE A 495 -6.05 -11.72 7.73
C PHE A 495 -4.93 -12.72 7.52
N PHE A 496 -4.43 -13.30 8.61
CA PHE A 496 -3.41 -14.34 8.57
C PHE A 496 -3.83 -15.49 7.64
N TYR A 497 -5.03 -16.05 7.82
CA TYR A 497 -5.52 -17.11 6.93
C TYR A 497 -5.66 -16.67 5.48
N ARG A 498 -6.13 -15.43 5.24
CA ARG A 498 -6.26 -14.91 3.87
C ARG A 498 -4.91 -14.77 3.17
N LEU A 499 -3.83 -14.51 3.92
CA LEU A 499 -2.47 -14.39 3.37
C LEU A 499 -1.78 -15.73 3.14
N LEU A 500 -2.28 -16.84 3.69
CA LEU A 500 -1.79 -18.16 3.32
C LEU A 500 -2.14 -18.50 1.86
N ALA A 501 -3.20 -17.89 1.32
CA ALA A 501 -3.61 -17.95 -0.09
C ALA A 501 -3.98 -16.54 -0.59
N PRO A 502 -2.98 -15.66 -0.80
CA PRO A 502 -3.22 -14.26 -1.09
C PRO A 502 -3.83 -14.11 -2.50
N PRO A 503 -4.80 -13.19 -2.67
CA PRO A 503 -5.44 -12.98 -3.97
C PRO A 503 -4.52 -12.32 -5.00
N LEU A 504 -3.52 -11.56 -4.55
CA LEU A 504 -2.53 -10.92 -5.40
C LEU A 504 -1.12 -11.27 -4.93
N GLU A 505 -0.28 -11.71 -5.86
CA GLU A 505 1.10 -12.11 -5.61
C GLU A 505 1.98 -11.76 -6.82
N VAL A 506 3.25 -11.46 -6.57
CA VAL A 506 4.26 -11.50 -7.63
C VAL A 506 4.87 -12.89 -7.67
N ASP A 507 4.60 -13.64 -8.74
CA ASP A 507 5.17 -14.98 -8.94
C ASP A 507 6.41 -14.94 -9.84
N SER A 508 7.07 -16.09 -9.96
CA SER A 508 8.28 -16.25 -10.79
C SER A 508 8.04 -15.96 -12.26
N ALA A 509 6.84 -16.26 -12.79
CA ALA A 509 6.46 -15.94 -14.16
C ALA A 509 6.43 -14.41 -14.38
N MET A 510 5.83 -13.66 -13.47
CA MET A 510 5.81 -12.19 -13.56
C MET A 510 7.19 -11.58 -13.39
N VAL A 511 8.02 -12.10 -12.47
CA VAL A 511 9.43 -11.66 -12.32
C VAL A 511 10.22 -11.90 -13.61
N ALA A 512 9.98 -13.01 -14.30
CA ALA A 512 10.66 -13.36 -15.55
C ALA A 512 10.35 -12.37 -16.69
N LEU A 513 9.28 -11.58 -16.61
CA LEU A 513 9.04 -10.48 -17.57
C LEU A 513 10.19 -9.49 -17.63
N GLY A 514 10.93 -9.28 -16.53
CA GLY A 514 12.10 -8.40 -16.52
C GLY A 514 13.19 -8.80 -17.54
N LYS A 515 13.20 -10.05 -18.02
CA LYS A 515 14.09 -10.50 -19.10
C LYS A 515 13.86 -9.74 -20.41
N ILE A 516 12.66 -9.20 -20.63
CA ILE A 516 12.33 -8.41 -21.83
C ILE A 516 13.20 -7.16 -21.93
N GLU A 517 13.61 -6.55 -20.81
CA GLU A 517 14.54 -5.40 -20.84
C GLU A 517 15.88 -5.76 -21.52
N GLN A 518 16.28 -7.03 -21.46
CA GLN A 518 17.53 -7.55 -22.03
C GLN A 518 17.38 -8.06 -23.48
N MET A 519 16.16 -8.10 -24.02
CA MET A 519 15.90 -8.55 -25.39
C MET A 519 16.18 -7.39 -26.37
N PRO A 520 17.22 -7.47 -27.23
CA PRO A 520 17.53 -6.40 -28.17
C PRO A 520 16.46 -6.25 -29.26
N GLN A 521 15.77 -7.33 -29.64
CA GLN A 521 14.73 -7.34 -30.67
C GLN A 521 13.38 -6.72 -30.24
N VAL A 522 13.22 -6.43 -28.94
CA VAL A 522 12.01 -5.80 -28.39
C VAL A 522 12.33 -4.34 -28.09
N ALA A 523 12.04 -3.42 -29.02
CA ALA A 523 12.36 -2.01 -28.81
C ALA A 523 11.34 -1.32 -27.89
N SER A 524 10.04 -1.63 -28.02
CA SER A 524 8.95 -1.02 -27.27
C SER A 524 7.76 -1.97 -27.11
N VAL A 525 6.91 -1.73 -26.10
CA VAL A 525 5.85 -2.67 -25.70
C VAL A 525 4.49 -1.97 -25.51
N ASN A 526 3.43 -2.51 -26.08
CA ASN A 526 2.05 -2.19 -25.70
C ASN A 526 1.62 -3.09 -24.53
N MET A 527 1.19 -2.48 -23.43
CA MET A 527 0.78 -3.18 -22.22
C MET A 527 -0.67 -3.65 -22.32
N ARG A 528 -0.89 -4.78 -23.01
CA ARG A 528 -2.21 -5.39 -23.27
C ARG A 528 -2.64 -6.37 -22.15
N LEU A 529 -2.14 -6.13 -20.94
CA LEU A 529 -2.46 -6.91 -19.75
C LEU A 529 -3.76 -6.39 -19.12
N GLU A 530 -4.81 -7.22 -19.10
CA GLU A 530 -6.11 -6.85 -18.54
C GLU A 530 -6.07 -6.66 -17.01
N ASN A 531 -5.33 -7.53 -16.31
CA ASN A 531 -5.25 -7.51 -14.86
C ASN A 531 -4.38 -6.34 -14.38
N GLY A 532 -4.97 -5.43 -13.60
CA GLY A 532 -4.28 -4.23 -13.10
C GLY A 532 -3.03 -4.52 -12.26
N TRP A 533 -3.05 -5.56 -11.42
CA TRP A 533 -1.89 -5.98 -10.63
C TRP A 533 -0.74 -6.42 -11.55
N THR A 534 -1.01 -7.36 -12.45
CA THR A 534 0.00 -7.87 -13.40
C THR A 534 0.55 -6.76 -14.29
N ARG A 535 -0.32 -5.88 -14.79
CA ARG A 535 0.07 -4.76 -15.65
C ARG A 535 0.98 -3.77 -14.95
N LEU A 536 0.69 -3.41 -13.71
CA LEU A 536 1.53 -2.46 -12.96
C LEU A 536 2.88 -3.07 -12.57
N TRP A 537 2.91 -4.36 -12.24
CA TRP A 537 4.18 -5.06 -12.02
C TRP A 537 4.99 -5.23 -13.31
N ALA A 538 4.34 -5.51 -14.45
CA ALA A 538 5.00 -5.51 -15.75
C ALA A 538 5.61 -4.13 -16.05
N ASN A 539 4.87 -3.03 -15.79
CA ASN A 539 5.43 -1.68 -15.89
C ASN A 539 6.67 -1.50 -14.99
N ALA A 540 6.58 -1.94 -13.73
CA ALA A 540 7.69 -1.90 -12.80
C ALA A 540 8.89 -2.73 -13.30
N PHE A 541 8.70 -3.88 -13.94
CA PHE A 541 9.78 -4.71 -14.46
C PHE A 541 10.39 -4.24 -15.78
N LEU A 542 9.73 -3.34 -16.51
CA LEU A 542 10.09 -2.97 -17.89
C LEU A 542 10.46 -1.48 -18.07
N LEU A 543 10.86 -0.78 -17.00
CA LEU A 543 11.21 0.64 -17.05
C LEU A 543 12.28 1.00 -18.10
N ARG A 544 13.15 0.05 -18.50
CA ARG A 544 14.17 0.24 -19.55
C ARG A 544 13.65 0.12 -20.98
N LYS A 545 12.34 -0.11 -21.18
CA LYS A 545 11.69 -0.13 -22.50
C LYS A 545 10.57 0.91 -22.53
N PRO A 546 10.36 1.64 -23.64
CA PRO A 546 9.14 2.40 -23.87
C PRO A 546 7.89 1.51 -23.75
N GLN A 547 6.85 2.04 -23.12
CA GLN A 547 5.61 1.34 -22.82
C GLN A 547 4.41 2.19 -23.21
N TYR A 548 3.34 1.55 -23.69
CA TYR A 548 2.10 2.24 -24.08
C TYR A 548 0.89 1.55 -23.46
N PHE A 549 -0.10 2.34 -23.03
CA PHE A 549 -1.24 1.86 -22.27
C PHE A 549 -2.54 2.26 -22.95
N GLU A 550 -3.42 1.31 -23.23
CA GLU A 550 -4.72 1.61 -23.84
C GLU A 550 -5.70 2.23 -22.83
N ILE A 551 -5.57 1.87 -21.55
CA ILE A 551 -6.43 2.36 -20.48
C ILE A 551 -5.61 3.03 -19.38
N HIS A 552 -6.24 3.96 -18.68
CA HIS A 552 -5.65 4.59 -17.51
C HIS A 552 -5.31 3.52 -16.46
N THR A 553 -4.04 3.41 -16.10
CA THR A 553 -3.53 2.34 -15.24
C THR A 553 -3.68 2.65 -13.76
N TYR A 554 -2.95 3.68 -13.31
CA TYR A 554 -2.78 4.10 -11.92
C TYR A 554 -1.94 5.39 -11.95
N GLU A 555 -1.99 6.19 -10.88
CA GLU A 555 -1.42 7.56 -10.80
C GLU A 555 -0.22 7.81 -11.73
N GLY A 556 -0.36 8.79 -12.62
CA GLY A 556 0.72 9.25 -13.50
C GLY A 556 0.98 8.44 -14.77
N ARG A 557 0.11 7.50 -15.15
CA ARG A 557 0.21 6.77 -16.43
C ARG A 557 -1.07 6.96 -17.24
N LYS A 558 -1.00 7.90 -18.19
CA LYS A 558 -2.12 8.26 -19.06
C LYS A 558 -2.35 7.18 -20.12
N PRO A 559 -3.61 6.98 -20.55
CA PRO A 559 -3.87 6.20 -21.75
C PRO A 559 -3.24 6.90 -22.95
N THR A 560 -2.62 6.14 -23.84
CA THR A 560 -2.00 6.58 -25.08
C THR A 560 -2.51 5.75 -26.24
N THR A 561 -2.35 6.25 -27.46
CA THR A 561 -2.41 5.38 -28.63
C THR A 561 -1.35 4.29 -28.49
N LEU A 562 -1.72 3.05 -28.81
CA LEU A 562 -0.79 1.92 -28.80
C LEU A 562 0.17 2.06 -29.99
N SER A 563 1.44 2.35 -29.73
CA SER A 563 2.50 2.53 -30.74
C SER A 563 3.72 1.63 -30.52
N GLY A 564 3.67 0.75 -29.52
CA GLY A 564 4.71 -0.25 -29.27
C GLY A 564 4.82 -1.25 -30.42
N GLU A 565 6.03 -1.73 -30.68
CA GLU A 565 6.31 -2.73 -31.72
C GLU A 565 5.73 -4.11 -31.37
N TRP A 566 5.66 -4.41 -30.08
CA TRP A 566 5.22 -5.68 -29.54
C TRP A 566 4.03 -5.51 -28.60
N ASP A 567 3.05 -6.40 -28.68
CA ASP A 567 1.96 -6.50 -27.70
C ASP A 567 2.35 -7.50 -26.61
N LEU A 568 2.39 -7.05 -25.35
CA LEU A 568 2.56 -7.94 -24.19
C LEU A 568 1.19 -8.39 -23.68
N LEU A 569 0.92 -9.67 -23.88
CA LEU A 569 -0.31 -10.37 -23.51
C LEU A 569 -0.04 -11.27 -22.30
N GLY A 570 -1.06 -11.46 -21.47
CA GLY A 570 -0.97 -12.20 -20.21
C GLY A 570 -1.73 -13.53 -20.25
N ASP A 571 -1.77 -14.17 -19.08
CA ASP A 571 -2.15 -15.59 -18.88
C ASP A 571 -3.47 -16.04 -19.54
N PHE A 572 -4.40 -15.12 -19.79
CA PHE A 572 -5.69 -15.45 -20.38
C PHE A 572 -5.66 -15.67 -21.89
N PHE A 573 -4.87 -14.89 -22.66
CA PHE A 573 -4.72 -15.06 -24.10
C PHE A 573 -3.26 -15.37 -24.42
N GLN A 574 -3.01 -16.58 -24.88
CA GLN A 574 -1.71 -17.02 -25.35
C GLN A 574 -1.73 -17.15 -26.87
N PHE A 575 -0.73 -16.57 -27.52
CA PHE A 575 -0.61 -16.58 -28.97
C PHE A 575 0.69 -17.25 -29.39
N GLU A 576 0.63 -18.03 -30.46
CA GLU A 576 1.80 -18.56 -31.13
C GLU A 576 1.68 -18.24 -32.62
N LEU A 577 2.57 -17.38 -33.10
CA LEU A 577 2.64 -16.98 -34.51
C LEU A 577 3.73 -17.79 -35.23
N PRO A 578 3.63 -18.01 -36.54
CA PRO A 578 4.69 -18.61 -37.32
C PRO A 578 5.99 -17.79 -37.24
N GLY A 579 7.12 -18.48 -37.11
CA GLY A 579 8.46 -17.86 -37.08
C GLY A 579 8.78 -17.15 -35.76
N ASP A 580 9.56 -16.08 -35.85
CA ASP A 580 10.07 -15.33 -34.68
C ASP A 580 9.17 -14.14 -34.28
N ASP A 581 7.92 -14.12 -34.76
CA ASP A 581 6.96 -13.02 -34.54
C ASP A 581 6.19 -13.15 -33.22
N SER A 582 6.35 -14.26 -32.51
CA SER A 582 5.89 -14.43 -31.12
C SER A 582 7.02 -14.92 -30.23
N LEU A 583 7.15 -14.33 -29.04
CA LEU A 583 8.10 -14.73 -28.02
C LEU A 583 7.37 -15.04 -26.72
N HIS A 584 7.86 -16.02 -25.95
CA HIS A 584 7.29 -16.40 -24.66
C HIS A 584 8.27 -16.07 -23.52
N PRO A 585 8.29 -14.82 -23.03
CA PRO A 585 9.24 -14.39 -22.01
C PRO A 585 9.09 -15.14 -20.67
N ALA A 586 7.89 -15.65 -20.39
CA ALA A 586 7.56 -16.39 -19.19
C ALA A 586 6.32 -17.28 -19.41
N PRO A 587 6.09 -18.33 -18.60
CA PRO A 587 4.85 -19.10 -18.64
C PRO A 587 3.64 -18.17 -18.47
N GLY A 588 2.65 -18.27 -19.35
CA GLY A 588 1.46 -17.40 -19.31
C GLY A 588 1.58 -16.12 -20.11
N TYR A 589 2.80 -15.69 -20.49
CA TYR A 589 3.00 -14.39 -21.16
C TYR A 589 3.49 -14.56 -22.59
N THR A 590 2.96 -13.73 -23.47
CA THR A 590 3.34 -13.72 -24.89
C THR A 590 3.66 -12.29 -25.32
N LEU A 591 4.77 -12.12 -26.02
CA LEU A 591 5.06 -10.93 -26.82
C LEU A 591 4.74 -11.23 -28.26
N MET A 592 3.91 -10.40 -28.89
CA MET A 592 3.49 -10.58 -30.28
C MET A 592 3.84 -9.36 -31.13
N ARG A 593 4.56 -9.55 -32.24
CA ARG A 593 5.00 -8.46 -33.11
C ARG A 593 3.81 -7.92 -33.91
N ARG A 594 3.53 -6.61 -33.79
CA ARG A 594 2.38 -5.98 -34.47
C ARG A 594 2.48 -5.95 -35.98
N GLN A 595 3.69 -5.83 -36.49
CA GLN A 595 3.94 -5.83 -37.94
C GLN A 595 3.94 -7.23 -38.55
N SER A 596 3.70 -8.28 -37.75
CA SER A 596 3.67 -9.63 -38.27
C SER A 596 2.55 -9.80 -39.32
N PRO A 597 2.82 -10.47 -40.45
CA PRO A 597 1.79 -10.85 -41.41
C PRO A 597 0.74 -11.83 -40.84
N PHE A 598 0.95 -12.32 -39.63
CA PHE A 598 0.10 -13.25 -38.90
C PHE A 598 -0.52 -12.64 -37.64
N PHE A 599 -0.34 -11.34 -37.41
CA PHE A 599 -0.85 -10.65 -36.22
C PHE A 599 -2.38 -10.80 -36.10
N LEU A 600 -2.83 -11.10 -34.88
CA LEU A 600 -4.24 -11.28 -34.50
C LEU A 600 -4.51 -10.56 -33.19
N GLU A 601 -5.70 -9.98 -33.03
CA GLU A 601 -6.13 -9.43 -31.74
C GLU A 601 -7.20 -10.33 -31.12
N ALA A 602 -7.18 -10.47 -29.80
CA ALA A 602 -8.27 -11.09 -29.05
C ALA A 602 -8.70 -10.15 -27.92
N ALA A 603 -10.01 -10.10 -27.70
CA ALA A 603 -10.61 -9.34 -26.61
C ALA A 603 -11.82 -10.06 -26.04
N MET A 604 -12.10 -9.77 -24.76
CA MET A 604 -13.31 -10.21 -24.09
C MET A 604 -14.51 -9.42 -24.60
N GLY A 605 -15.56 -10.12 -25.01
CA GLY A 605 -16.85 -9.53 -25.35
C GLY A 605 -17.73 -9.29 -24.12
N GLY A 606 -19.05 -9.23 -24.33
CA GLY A 606 -20.04 -9.17 -23.25
C GLY A 606 -20.27 -10.53 -22.59
N GLY A 607 -21.03 -10.54 -21.49
CA GLY A 607 -21.50 -11.76 -20.82
C GLY A 607 -20.53 -12.37 -19.80
N TRP A 608 -19.43 -11.72 -19.48
CA TRP A 608 -18.49 -12.18 -18.45
C TRP A 608 -18.76 -11.52 -17.09
N ALA A 609 -18.73 -12.30 -16.02
CA ALA A 609 -18.80 -11.79 -14.66
C ALA A 609 -17.49 -11.09 -14.28
N GLU A 610 -17.59 -9.91 -13.67
CA GLU A 610 -16.46 -9.34 -12.94
C GLU A 610 -15.98 -10.30 -11.85
N MET A 611 -14.65 -10.43 -11.69
CA MET A 611 -14.00 -11.36 -10.77
C MET A 611 -14.74 -11.52 -9.44
N VAL A 612 -15.12 -12.76 -9.11
CA VAL A 612 -15.70 -13.09 -7.81
C VAL A 612 -14.58 -13.01 -6.76
N ARG A 613 -14.46 -11.87 -6.07
CA ARG A 613 -13.36 -11.57 -5.12
C ARG A 613 -13.16 -12.57 -3.97
N ASP A 614 -14.13 -13.45 -3.74
CA ASP A 614 -14.22 -14.27 -2.53
C ASP A 614 -13.75 -15.73 -2.66
N ASP A 615 -13.40 -16.24 -3.86
CA ASP A 615 -12.94 -17.63 -3.99
C ASP A 615 -11.40 -17.74 -4.05
N PRO A 616 -10.73 -18.27 -3.00
CA PRO A 616 -9.29 -18.50 -3.00
C PRO A 616 -8.81 -19.56 -4.00
N ARG A 617 -9.73 -20.26 -4.70
CA ARG A 617 -9.45 -21.24 -5.76
C ARG A 617 -9.47 -20.63 -7.16
N LEU A 618 -9.65 -19.31 -7.29
CA LEU A 618 -9.53 -18.63 -8.57
C LEU A 618 -8.05 -18.52 -8.92
N THR A 619 -7.63 -19.43 -9.78
CA THR A 619 -6.42 -19.31 -10.58
C THR A 619 -6.40 -17.94 -11.26
N ARG A 620 -5.20 -17.34 -11.34
CA ARG A 620 -4.98 -16.16 -12.18
C ARG A 620 -5.48 -16.45 -13.59
N GLY A 621 -6.17 -15.49 -14.19
CA GLY A 621 -6.72 -15.64 -15.53
C GLY A 621 -8.15 -16.18 -15.60
N THR A 622 -8.70 -16.83 -14.56
CA THR A 622 -10.06 -17.37 -14.67
C THR A 622 -11.12 -16.28 -14.88
N ARG A 623 -12.03 -16.52 -15.82
CA ARG A 623 -13.19 -15.67 -16.14
C ARG A 623 -14.47 -16.50 -16.02
N TRP A 624 -15.40 -16.03 -15.20
CA TRP A 624 -16.70 -16.66 -15.05
C TRP A 624 -17.68 -16.08 -16.05
N ALA A 625 -18.45 -16.95 -16.68
CA ALA A 625 -19.57 -16.59 -17.52
C ALA A 625 -20.74 -16.12 -16.65
N ALA A 626 -21.29 -14.94 -16.96
CA ALA A 626 -22.54 -14.41 -16.43
C ALA A 626 -23.65 -14.48 -17.50
N TYR A 627 -24.83 -13.97 -17.17
CA TYR A 627 -25.90 -13.76 -18.14
C TYR A 627 -25.86 -12.31 -18.68
N PRO A 628 -26.09 -12.06 -19.99
CA PRO A 628 -26.37 -13.02 -21.08
C PRO A 628 -25.11 -13.80 -21.52
N ASP A 629 -25.29 -14.80 -22.40
CA ASP A 629 -24.23 -15.71 -22.87
C ASP A 629 -22.94 -14.97 -23.28
N PRO A 630 -21.77 -15.44 -22.78
CA PRO A 630 -20.52 -14.76 -23.04
C PRO A 630 -19.98 -15.02 -24.45
N TYR A 631 -19.21 -14.05 -24.95
CA TYR A 631 -18.48 -14.21 -26.20
C TYR A 631 -17.08 -13.59 -26.14
N LEU A 632 -16.23 -14.02 -27.04
CA LEU A 632 -14.95 -13.39 -27.36
C LEU A 632 -14.98 -12.77 -28.74
N ILE A 633 -14.09 -11.79 -28.94
CA ILE A 633 -13.83 -11.17 -30.24
C ILE A 633 -12.42 -11.56 -30.65
N LEU A 634 -12.30 -12.24 -31.79
CA LEU A 634 -11.03 -12.45 -32.50
C LEU A 634 -11.02 -11.53 -33.72
N ARG A 635 -10.03 -10.65 -33.82
CA ARG A 635 -9.91 -9.73 -34.94
C ARG A 635 -8.69 -10.07 -35.78
N ASN A 636 -8.92 -10.31 -37.06
CA ASN A 636 -7.88 -10.44 -38.08
C ASN A 636 -7.75 -9.09 -38.81
N PRO A 637 -6.74 -8.26 -38.50
CA PRO A 637 -6.53 -6.99 -39.17
C PRO A 637 -5.90 -7.14 -40.56
N GLN A 638 -5.52 -8.36 -40.98
CA GLN A 638 -4.94 -8.62 -42.28
C GLN A 638 -6.01 -8.60 -43.38
N LEU A 639 -5.59 -8.38 -44.62
CA LEU A 639 -6.46 -8.46 -45.80
C LEU A 639 -6.74 -9.90 -46.25
N VAL A 640 -6.08 -10.89 -45.66
CA VAL A 640 -6.17 -12.30 -46.04
C VAL A 640 -6.67 -13.16 -44.88
N PRO A 641 -7.43 -14.24 -45.14
CA PRO A 641 -7.86 -15.16 -44.10
C PRO A 641 -6.67 -15.89 -43.46
N LEU A 642 -6.76 -16.11 -42.15
CA LEU A 642 -5.75 -16.84 -41.38
C LEU A 642 -6.32 -18.19 -40.91
N ARG A 643 -5.50 -19.23 -40.96
CA ARG A 643 -5.80 -20.54 -40.35
C ARG A 643 -5.26 -20.55 -38.94
N VAL A 644 -6.12 -20.88 -37.98
CA VAL A 644 -5.76 -20.92 -36.57
C VAL A 644 -6.19 -22.23 -35.91
N THR A 645 -5.46 -22.61 -34.87
CA THR A 645 -5.92 -23.58 -33.88
C THR A 645 -6.36 -22.81 -32.65
N LEU A 646 -7.57 -23.11 -32.17
CA LEU A 646 -8.11 -22.54 -30.95
C LEU A 646 -8.13 -23.61 -29.86
N SER A 647 -7.50 -23.33 -28.73
CA SER A 647 -7.60 -24.12 -27.50
C SER A 647 -8.23 -23.29 -26.38
N VAL A 648 -9.05 -23.94 -25.57
CA VAL A 648 -9.72 -23.35 -24.41
C VAL A 648 -9.67 -24.30 -23.24
N VAL A 649 -9.39 -23.78 -22.05
CA VAL A 649 -9.49 -24.52 -20.80
C VAL A 649 -10.75 -24.07 -20.08
N ILE A 650 -11.74 -24.96 -19.95
CA ILE A 650 -13.09 -24.64 -19.50
C ILE A 650 -13.57 -25.60 -18.40
N ARG A 651 -14.30 -25.08 -17.41
CA ARG A 651 -14.84 -25.86 -16.28
C ARG A 651 -16.19 -25.30 -15.80
N ALA A 652 -16.94 -26.07 -15.02
CA ALA A 652 -18.21 -25.68 -14.43
C ALA A 652 -18.31 -26.12 -12.95
N LEU A 653 -19.28 -25.61 -12.19
CA LEU A 653 -19.45 -26.00 -10.78
C LEU A 653 -20.24 -27.29 -10.58
N GLY A 654 -21.00 -27.65 -11.60
CA GLY A 654 -21.72 -28.89 -11.72
C GLY A 654 -21.69 -29.35 -13.18
N ASN A 655 -22.33 -30.48 -13.44
CA ASN A 655 -22.39 -31.02 -14.80
C ASN A 655 -23.28 -30.13 -15.69
N ARG A 656 -22.72 -29.65 -16.79
CA ARG A 656 -23.39 -28.72 -17.71
C ARG A 656 -22.98 -28.98 -19.15
N GLU A 657 -23.83 -28.55 -20.08
CA GLU A 657 -23.50 -28.56 -21.49
C GLU A 657 -23.07 -27.16 -21.91
N CYS A 658 -22.02 -27.07 -22.73
CA CYS A 658 -21.55 -25.82 -23.31
C CYS A 658 -21.37 -26.00 -24.81
N GLN A 659 -22.08 -25.20 -25.60
CA GLN A 659 -21.90 -25.13 -27.06
C GLN A 659 -20.95 -23.98 -27.39
N ILE A 660 -19.95 -24.25 -28.23
CA ILE A 660 -19.02 -23.24 -28.75
C ILE A 660 -19.37 -22.97 -30.20
N LYS A 661 -19.66 -21.71 -30.52
CA LYS A 661 -19.99 -21.25 -31.89
C LYS A 661 -18.97 -20.22 -32.37
N VAL A 662 -18.49 -20.33 -33.61
CA VAL A 662 -17.57 -19.35 -34.20
C VAL A 662 -18.16 -18.81 -35.49
N GLY A 663 -18.32 -17.49 -35.58
CA GLY A 663 -18.97 -16.86 -36.73
C GLY A 663 -20.41 -17.34 -36.98
N GLY A 664 -21.09 -17.82 -35.94
CA GLY A 664 -22.45 -18.39 -36.04
C GLY A 664 -22.51 -19.88 -36.36
N VAL A 665 -21.36 -20.53 -36.63
CA VAL A 665 -21.28 -21.97 -36.91
C VAL A 665 -20.98 -22.75 -35.63
N ASP A 666 -21.74 -23.83 -35.39
CA ASP A 666 -21.51 -24.73 -34.26
C ASP A 666 -20.21 -25.51 -34.44
N LEU A 667 -19.24 -25.30 -33.53
CA LEU A 667 -17.94 -25.99 -33.58
C LEU A 667 -17.85 -27.20 -32.65
N ALA A 668 -18.48 -27.12 -31.47
CA ALA A 668 -18.46 -28.18 -30.48
C ALA A 668 -19.60 -28.07 -29.47
N GLN A 669 -19.98 -29.22 -28.91
CA GLN A 669 -20.79 -29.35 -27.70
C GLN A 669 -19.97 -30.11 -26.65
N LEU A 670 -19.76 -29.48 -25.50
CA LEU A 670 -18.89 -29.96 -24.43
C LEU A 670 -19.71 -30.30 -23.19
N ASN A 671 -19.39 -31.41 -22.53
CA ASN A 671 -19.92 -31.75 -21.21
C ASN A 671 -18.92 -31.28 -20.16
N LEU A 672 -19.24 -30.17 -19.50
CA LEU A 672 -18.42 -29.55 -18.47
C LEU A 672 -18.69 -30.18 -17.10
N SER A 673 -17.66 -30.25 -16.28
CA SER A 673 -17.72 -30.67 -14.88
C SER A 673 -16.82 -29.76 -14.02
N ARG A 674 -16.62 -30.14 -12.75
CA ARG A 674 -15.69 -29.44 -11.85
C ARG A 674 -14.23 -29.54 -12.27
N GLU A 675 -13.88 -30.59 -13.01
CA GLU A 675 -12.52 -30.76 -13.52
C GLU A 675 -12.33 -29.92 -14.80
N PRO A 676 -11.19 -29.22 -14.95
CA PRO A 676 -10.88 -28.48 -16.17
C PRO A 676 -10.82 -29.41 -17.39
N LEU A 677 -11.62 -29.08 -18.41
CA LEU A 677 -11.57 -29.70 -19.73
C LEU A 677 -10.78 -28.80 -20.67
N THR A 678 -9.74 -29.35 -21.32
CA THR A 678 -9.06 -28.67 -22.41
C THR A 678 -9.68 -29.11 -23.73
N TRP A 679 -10.32 -28.18 -24.44
CA TRP A 679 -10.82 -28.40 -25.79
C TRP A 679 -9.92 -27.71 -26.80
N THR A 680 -9.61 -28.39 -27.91
CA THR A 680 -8.80 -27.84 -28.99
C THR A 680 -9.46 -28.16 -30.33
N LYS A 681 -9.61 -27.15 -31.18
CA LYS A 681 -10.07 -27.27 -32.57
C LYS A 681 -8.99 -26.77 -33.51
N ALA A 682 -8.50 -27.67 -34.36
CA ALA A 682 -7.61 -27.35 -35.46
C ALA A 682 -8.38 -26.73 -36.63
N GLU A 683 -7.69 -25.87 -37.38
CA GLU A 683 -8.11 -25.30 -38.67
C GLU A 683 -9.43 -24.52 -38.65
N ILE A 684 -9.52 -23.52 -37.76
CA ILE A 684 -10.54 -22.47 -37.88
C ILE A 684 -10.01 -21.42 -38.87
N VAL A 685 -10.82 -21.04 -39.85
CA VAL A 685 -10.50 -19.96 -40.79
C VAL A 685 -11.06 -18.64 -40.25
N LEU A 686 -10.18 -17.69 -39.95
CA LEU A 686 -10.53 -16.33 -39.54
C LEU A 686 -10.43 -15.40 -40.74
N SER A 687 -11.58 -15.01 -41.30
CA SER A 687 -11.67 -13.99 -42.34
C SER A 687 -11.18 -12.62 -41.84
N PRO A 688 -10.75 -11.72 -42.74
CA PRO A 688 -10.48 -10.33 -42.40
C PRO A 688 -11.63 -9.68 -41.60
N GLY A 689 -11.31 -8.95 -40.54
CA GLY A 689 -12.27 -8.32 -39.64
C GLY A 689 -12.50 -9.08 -38.33
N GLU A 690 -13.67 -8.86 -37.73
CA GLU A 690 -14.02 -9.43 -36.43
C GLU A 690 -14.79 -10.75 -36.57
N THR A 691 -14.37 -11.75 -35.80
CA THR A 691 -15.03 -13.04 -35.65
C THR A 691 -15.41 -13.24 -34.19
N ARG A 692 -16.69 -13.55 -33.92
CA ARG A 692 -17.16 -13.83 -32.56
C ARG A 692 -17.10 -15.31 -32.24
N VAL A 693 -16.56 -15.63 -31.05
CA VAL A 693 -16.62 -16.96 -30.45
C VAL A 693 -17.62 -16.91 -29.30
N ASN A 694 -18.81 -17.50 -29.50
CA ASN A 694 -19.90 -17.49 -28.52
C ASN A 694 -19.92 -18.80 -27.75
N PHE A 695 -20.27 -18.72 -26.47
CA PHE A 695 -20.43 -19.87 -25.59
C PHE A 695 -21.86 -19.89 -25.06
N PHE A 696 -22.58 -20.97 -25.32
CA PHE A 696 -23.98 -21.11 -24.92
C PHE A 696 -24.15 -22.26 -23.92
N THR A 697 -24.94 -22.03 -22.88
CA THR A 697 -25.28 -23.03 -21.86
C THR A 697 -26.78 -23.03 -21.65
N PRO A 698 -27.50 -24.14 -21.95
CA PRO A 698 -28.94 -24.21 -21.76
C PRO A 698 -29.34 -24.26 -20.27
N GLN A 699 -28.43 -24.64 -19.37
CA GLN A 699 -28.71 -24.75 -17.94
C GLN A 699 -28.70 -23.38 -17.23
N PRO A 700 -29.61 -23.11 -16.26
CA PRO A 700 -29.69 -21.85 -15.52
C PRO A 700 -28.41 -21.61 -14.70
N ALA A 701 -28.07 -20.37 -14.36
CA ALA A 701 -26.83 -20.05 -13.63
C ALA A 701 -26.80 -20.56 -12.18
N ASP A 702 -25.61 -20.97 -11.72
CA ASP A 702 -25.32 -21.30 -10.31
C ASP A 702 -24.94 -20.03 -9.53
N LEU A 703 -25.18 -20.00 -8.23
CA LEU A 703 -24.84 -18.85 -7.39
C LEU A 703 -23.45 -19.02 -6.74
N VAL A 704 -22.54 -18.09 -7.03
CA VAL A 704 -21.14 -18.12 -6.56
C VAL A 704 -20.74 -16.81 -5.89
N GLY A 705 -19.92 -16.90 -4.86
CA GLY A 705 -19.43 -15.75 -4.09
C GLY A 705 -19.87 -15.79 -2.63
N GLY A 706 -19.22 -15.00 -1.79
CA GLY A 706 -19.49 -14.94 -0.36
C GLY A 706 -20.78 -14.18 -0.06
N ARG A 707 -20.65 -12.94 0.44
CA ARG A 707 -21.79 -12.14 0.90
C ARG A 707 -22.70 -11.66 -0.24
N LEU A 708 -22.16 -11.60 -1.46
CA LEU A 708 -22.87 -11.27 -2.70
C LEU A 708 -22.80 -12.48 -3.63
N LYS A 709 -23.82 -13.34 -3.58
CA LYS A 709 -23.97 -14.45 -4.52
C LYS A 709 -24.24 -13.88 -5.92
N ARG A 710 -23.38 -14.20 -6.88
CA ARG A 710 -23.52 -13.84 -8.30
C ARG A 710 -23.92 -15.06 -9.12
N PRO A 711 -24.89 -14.95 -10.03
CA PRO A 711 -25.22 -16.02 -10.96
C PRO A 711 -24.08 -16.17 -11.98
N VAL A 712 -23.48 -17.35 -12.04
CA VAL A 712 -22.47 -17.72 -13.03
C VAL A 712 -22.73 -19.13 -13.56
N THR A 713 -22.31 -19.43 -14.79
CA THR A 713 -22.63 -20.70 -15.44
C THR A 713 -21.41 -21.62 -15.52
N PHE A 714 -20.33 -21.17 -16.14
CA PHE A 714 -19.06 -21.87 -16.27
C PHE A 714 -17.89 -20.88 -16.12
N ALA A 715 -16.67 -21.41 -16.09
CA ALA A 715 -15.45 -20.64 -16.02
C ALA A 715 -14.49 -21.05 -17.14
N ILE A 716 -13.79 -20.07 -17.69
CA ILE A 716 -12.67 -20.28 -18.61
C ILE A 716 -11.39 -19.85 -17.92
N ASP A 717 -10.41 -20.74 -17.91
CA ASP A 717 -9.11 -20.52 -17.27
C ASP A 717 -8.07 -19.93 -18.24
N GLY A 718 -8.27 -20.08 -19.56
CA GLY A 718 -7.45 -19.43 -20.58
C GLY A 718 -7.75 -19.88 -22.01
N PHE A 719 -7.18 -19.15 -22.97
CA PHE A 719 -7.26 -19.37 -24.41
C PHE A 719 -5.87 -19.46 -25.03
N GLY A 720 -5.65 -20.48 -25.85
CA GLY A 720 -4.49 -20.59 -26.72
C GLY A 720 -4.88 -20.43 -28.18
N ILE A 721 -4.18 -19.57 -28.91
CA ILE A 721 -4.41 -19.31 -30.33
C ILE A 721 -3.10 -19.51 -31.07
N ARG A 722 -3.02 -20.58 -31.87
CA ARG A 722 -1.85 -20.84 -32.72
C ARG A 722 -2.19 -20.54 -34.16
N VAL A 723 -1.49 -19.60 -34.77
CA VAL A 723 -1.68 -19.28 -36.20
C VAL A 723 -0.85 -20.26 -37.02
N LEU A 724 -1.52 -21.03 -37.87
CA LEU A 724 -0.90 -22.05 -38.73
C LEU A 724 -0.35 -21.44 -40.03
N GLY A 725 -0.89 -20.30 -40.45
CA GLY A 725 -0.47 -19.57 -41.64
C GLY A 725 -1.65 -18.96 -42.38
N ARG A 726 -1.38 -18.40 -43.56
CA ARG A 726 -2.42 -17.85 -44.45
C ARG A 726 -3.18 -18.98 -45.13
N VAL A 727 -4.45 -18.72 -45.45
CA VAL A 727 -5.15 -19.51 -46.46
C VAL A 727 -4.58 -19.06 -47.81
N VAL A 728 -3.72 -19.87 -48.41
CA VAL A 728 -3.36 -19.69 -49.81
C VAL A 728 -4.56 -20.19 -50.58
N GLU A 729 -5.31 -19.29 -51.24
CA GLU A 729 -6.22 -19.73 -52.29
C GLU A 729 -5.37 -20.50 -53.29
N SER A 730 -5.53 -21.83 -53.32
CA SER A 730 -5.06 -22.61 -54.45
C SER A 730 -5.76 -22.02 -55.67
N ALA A 731 -5.03 -21.27 -56.49
CA ALA A 731 -5.45 -20.89 -57.82
C ALA A 731 -5.56 -22.19 -58.64
N SER A 732 -6.68 -22.87 -58.48
CA SER A 732 -7.04 -24.08 -59.22
C SER A 732 -8.55 -24.20 -59.31
N ALA A 733 -9.12 -23.49 -60.29
CA ALA A 733 -10.14 -23.96 -61.24
C ALA A 733 -10.80 -22.75 -61.91
N GLN A 734 -10.19 -22.23 -62.98
CA GLN A 734 -10.94 -21.69 -64.11
C GLN A 734 -11.15 -22.82 -65.10
#